data_AF-A0A7X7INF3-F1
#
_entry.id   AF-A0A7X7INF3-F1
#
_cell.length_a   1.000
_cell.length_b   1.000
_cell.length_c   1.000
_cell.angle_alpha   90.00
_cell.angle_beta   90.00
_cell.angle_gamma   90.00
#
_symmetry.space_group_name_H-M   'P 1'
#
loop_
_entity.id
_entity.type
_entity.pdbx_description
1 polymer ?
#
loop_
_entity_poly.entity_id
_entity_poly.type
_entity_poly.pdbx_seq_one_letter_code
_entity_poly.pdbx_strand_id
1 'polypeptide(L)'
;MRTGFKWAFWSALALMALTAAVMIAILTDLSFFRTKPLLFILILAGIVTGSGLIIRNRYYLPVLRNMRLSGRLLMAPLVLLALTAPAAIIYIYYDLTGTGSLLLLSGLFTSFGAAFFLSSLAVVSLPAMGSVLTLVPEKDGIVAKIMEGDPWKQVIISAVVLAVLLVAASRLSGFSLTGAVTVLPLAAIALMLLDILIVADFRNRMNDLLSPPPEKNTFAIGKQTTSMPEKKHQDSSGRVEGFRNVMLIEDHYLDLVSGRLDYLTNHAGDAYASEITASAARTFDPALIPALKVISAEPRFSSKTRKEAEAGVTVLEKYYSDPARNRELLRLPGIPEKTVIARSIMVGKGRPQEQDIIKLLGDPNPEIRRTGLIAAGRYDMTGLRNEVIRALSNPDTDREAYYTLRQFGPEVYGEVIGTAVKPGNREMENSMILELLEAMPLVEALPWLGNFVASGTMSVRLKAARSLCERGWKPQGKHRQRIEETFTETLHAIARLMSMQIEAGRSKSFLLAASLRNERQTCTDFLFSLLVLLAGSDAATVIMHPSGNDDSYRAGIASEAIEAVMDPSVRRPLRALLGNHNDHDRLAELSLLYPVRSLRGRSLASLILSSEQTITGTWTKACALHKAAMERQGLDREQVVSYLFSTSMLLQEESALVIRTLNPDWYSETEARLKEPARSRISALVSGALPPAATIFEKTRFLSLCFNNIPEEKMIMLASGMRYSESYDATSLPGVISWIVPSSEGKTGLYSLPVDDIAGYLFYYSEFTDIFVNYIDKQGGLAVS
;
A
#
# COMPACT_ATOMS: atom_id res chain seq x y z
N MET A 1 24.06 24.50 12.57
CA MET A 1 23.85 25.47 11.47
C MET A 1 22.37 25.59 11.09
N ARG A 2 21.47 25.98 12.01
CA ARG A 2 20.01 26.04 11.75
C ARG A 2 19.54 27.33 11.03
N THR A 3 20.38 28.36 10.95
CA THR A 3 20.01 29.73 10.52
C THR A 3 20.35 30.05 9.06
N GLY A 4 21.28 29.33 8.44
CA GLY A 4 21.80 29.64 7.09
C GLY A 4 20.78 29.44 5.96
N PHE A 5 20.05 28.32 5.96
CA PHE A 5 19.06 28.01 4.92
C PHE A 5 17.93 29.03 4.86
N LYS A 6 17.31 29.35 6.01
CA LYS A 6 16.22 30.33 6.06
C LYS A 6 16.73 31.67 5.54
N TRP A 7 17.92 32.10 5.97
CA TRP A 7 18.50 33.36 5.53
C TRP A 7 18.81 33.39 4.03
N ALA A 8 19.39 32.32 3.48
CA ALA A 8 19.67 32.19 2.05
C ALA A 8 18.41 32.11 1.18
N PHE A 9 17.38 31.41 1.65
CA PHE A 9 16.11 31.29 0.95
C PHE A 9 15.37 32.64 0.90
N TRP A 10 15.26 33.33 2.04
CA TRP A 10 14.62 34.64 2.10
C TRP A 10 15.41 35.71 1.35
N SER A 11 16.75 35.65 1.37
CA SER A 11 17.58 36.59 0.59
C SER A 11 17.45 36.34 -0.91
N ALA A 12 17.36 35.09 -1.36
CA ALA A 12 17.10 34.75 -2.76
C ALA A 12 15.72 35.26 -3.21
N LEU A 13 14.70 35.04 -2.39
CA LEU A 13 13.32 35.46 -2.68
C LEU A 13 13.18 37.00 -2.69
N ALA A 14 13.83 37.69 -1.76
CA ALA A 14 13.91 39.16 -1.75
C ALA A 14 14.67 39.71 -2.96
N LEU A 15 15.78 39.07 -3.34
CA LEU A 15 16.57 39.48 -4.51
C LEU A 15 15.82 39.21 -5.82
N MET A 16 15.03 38.14 -5.91
CA MET A 16 14.14 37.88 -7.06
C MET A 16 13.05 38.94 -7.17
N ALA A 17 12.42 39.34 -6.07
CA ALA A 17 11.42 40.40 -6.06
C ALA A 17 12.03 41.77 -6.45
N LEU A 18 13.22 42.08 -5.91
CA LEU A 18 13.96 43.32 -6.21
C LEU A 18 14.39 43.37 -7.68
N THR A 19 14.95 42.28 -8.22
CA THR A 19 15.38 42.22 -9.63
C THR A 19 14.20 42.32 -10.58
N ALA A 20 13.08 41.64 -10.29
CA ALA A 20 11.85 41.79 -11.05
C ALA A 20 11.33 43.23 -11.01
N ALA A 21 11.36 43.88 -9.84
CA ALA A 21 10.91 45.26 -9.68
C ALA A 21 11.79 46.26 -10.46
N VAL A 22 13.13 46.11 -10.38
CA VAL A 22 14.09 46.93 -11.12
C VAL A 22 13.91 46.73 -12.63
N MET A 23 13.72 45.49 -13.08
CA MET A 23 13.43 45.18 -14.49
C MET A 23 12.16 45.87 -14.98
N ILE A 24 11.06 45.78 -14.22
CA ILE A 24 9.80 46.45 -14.55
C ILE A 24 10.00 47.98 -14.58
N ALA A 25 10.72 48.54 -13.60
CA ALA A 25 10.98 49.97 -13.53
C ALA A 25 11.82 50.49 -14.73
N ILE A 26 12.84 49.75 -15.16
CA ILE A 26 13.65 50.08 -16.35
C ILE A 26 12.77 50.12 -17.61
N LEU A 27 11.85 49.17 -17.78
CA LEU A 27 10.93 49.14 -18.93
C LEU A 27 10.02 50.36 -18.98
N THR A 28 9.60 50.88 -17.82
CA THR A 28 8.74 52.08 -17.74
C THR A 28 9.48 53.38 -18.09
N ASP A 29 10.81 53.39 -18.05
CA ASP A 29 11.62 54.56 -18.37
C ASP A 29 12.07 54.60 -19.84
N LEU A 30 11.82 53.53 -20.61
CA LEU A 30 12.09 53.48 -22.05
C LEU A 30 11.21 54.48 -22.81
N SER A 31 11.79 55.11 -23.84
CA SER A 31 11.15 56.15 -24.66
C SER A 31 9.82 55.70 -25.30
N PHE A 32 9.70 54.41 -25.62
CA PHE A 32 8.50 53.80 -26.19
C PHE A 32 7.34 53.70 -25.18
N PHE A 33 7.65 53.52 -23.89
CA PHE A 33 6.64 53.50 -22.83
C PHE A 33 6.09 54.91 -22.54
N ARG A 34 6.95 55.94 -22.57
CA ARG A 34 6.54 57.34 -22.34
C ARG A 34 5.53 57.84 -23.39
N THR A 35 5.55 57.28 -24.60
CA THR A 35 4.69 57.70 -25.73
C THR A 35 3.39 56.91 -25.80
N LYS A 36 3.39 55.59 -25.56
CA LYS A 36 2.18 54.74 -25.59
C LYS A 36 2.22 53.62 -24.52
N PRO A 37 1.96 53.93 -23.24
CA PRO A 37 2.15 52.97 -22.13
C PRO A 37 1.21 51.77 -22.20
N LEU A 38 -0.08 51.98 -22.55
CA LEU A 38 -1.07 50.90 -22.59
C LEU A 38 -0.76 49.84 -23.65
N LEU A 39 -0.30 50.28 -24.83
CA LEU A 39 0.03 49.38 -25.94
C LEU A 39 1.27 48.55 -25.62
N PHE A 40 2.28 49.16 -25.00
CA PHE A 40 3.49 48.47 -24.58
C PHE A 40 3.21 47.41 -23.51
N ILE A 41 2.38 47.72 -22.51
CA ILE A 41 1.98 46.75 -21.46
C ILE A 41 1.23 45.57 -22.08
N LEU A 42 0.31 45.81 -23.02
CA LEU A 42 -0.47 44.75 -23.67
C LEU A 42 0.42 43.82 -24.52
N ILE A 43 1.37 44.39 -25.26
CA ILE A 43 2.36 43.59 -26.03
C ILE A 43 3.26 42.80 -25.09
N LEU A 44 3.80 43.42 -24.04
CA LEU A 44 4.66 42.75 -23.07
C LEU A 44 3.91 41.61 -22.35
N ALA A 45 2.67 41.84 -21.93
CA ALA A 45 1.82 40.80 -21.34
C ALA A 45 1.54 39.66 -22.32
N GLY A 46 1.31 39.97 -23.60
CA GLY A 46 1.17 38.97 -24.67
C GLY A 46 2.43 38.14 -24.88
N ILE A 47 3.61 38.76 -24.89
CA ILE A 47 4.91 38.07 -25.04
C ILE A 47 5.22 37.24 -23.79
N VAL A 48 4.99 37.76 -22.59
CA VAL A 48 5.19 37.01 -21.33
C VAL A 48 4.25 35.81 -21.26
N THR A 49 2.98 35.97 -21.63
CA THR A 49 2.02 34.86 -21.65
C THR A 49 2.37 33.83 -22.73
N GLY A 50 2.72 34.29 -23.94
CA GLY A 50 3.11 33.43 -25.06
C GLY A 50 4.41 32.66 -24.80
N SER A 51 5.44 33.34 -24.32
CA SER A 51 6.71 32.69 -23.94
C SER A 51 6.55 31.79 -22.72
N GLY A 52 5.73 32.17 -21.74
CA GLY A 52 5.34 31.31 -20.62
C GLY A 52 4.62 30.03 -21.07
N LEU A 53 3.73 30.11 -22.06
CA LEU A 53 3.08 28.94 -22.66
C LEU A 53 4.06 28.05 -23.44
N ILE A 54 5.04 28.63 -24.14
CA ILE A 54 6.11 27.88 -24.84
C ILE A 54 7.01 27.16 -23.83
N ILE A 55 7.37 27.83 -22.73
CA ILE A 55 8.17 27.26 -21.64
C ILE A 55 7.38 26.14 -20.92
N ARG A 56 6.07 26.33 -20.74
CA ARG A 56 5.18 25.34 -20.12
C ARG A 56 4.92 24.15 -21.04
N ASN A 57 4.82 24.36 -22.34
CA ASN A 57 4.58 23.31 -23.32
C ASN A 57 5.89 22.60 -23.69
N ARG A 58 6.19 21.57 -22.89
CA ARG A 58 7.42 20.76 -22.87
C ARG A 58 7.80 20.09 -24.19
N TYR A 59 6.94 20.15 -25.21
CA TYR A 59 7.21 19.68 -26.57
C TYR A 59 8.21 20.57 -27.33
N TYR A 60 8.28 21.88 -27.01
CA TYR A 60 9.10 22.84 -27.76
C TYR A 60 10.55 22.97 -27.25
N LEU A 61 10.82 22.58 -25.99
CA LEU A 61 12.14 22.66 -25.38
C LEU A 61 12.50 21.34 -24.67
N PRO A 62 13.03 20.33 -25.39
CA PRO A 62 13.41 19.05 -24.81
C PRO A 62 14.47 19.19 -23.71
N VAL A 63 15.25 20.28 -23.71
CA VAL A 63 16.22 20.59 -22.63
C VAL A 63 15.51 20.80 -21.29
N LEU A 64 14.37 21.49 -21.26
CA LEU A 64 13.58 21.71 -20.03
C LEU A 64 12.99 20.41 -19.47
N ARG A 65 12.90 19.35 -20.29
CA ARG A 65 12.33 18.06 -19.87
C ARG A 65 13.21 17.31 -18.88
N ASN A 66 14.53 17.47 -18.92
CA ASN A 66 15.44 16.71 -18.03
C ASN A 66 16.15 17.60 -17.00
N MET A 67 15.71 18.85 -16.87
CA MET A 67 16.34 19.82 -15.96
C MET A 67 16.04 19.46 -14.51
N ARG A 68 17.12 19.23 -13.76
CA ARG A 68 17.17 18.96 -12.31
C ARG A 68 16.59 20.15 -11.52
N LEU A 69 16.36 19.98 -10.22
CA LEU A 69 15.99 21.09 -9.33
C LEU A 69 17.00 22.25 -9.46
N SER A 70 18.30 21.95 -9.49
CA SER A 70 19.36 22.95 -9.72
C SER A 70 19.22 23.65 -11.08
N GLY A 71 18.96 22.90 -12.15
CA GLY A 71 18.72 23.46 -13.47
C GLY A 71 17.49 24.36 -13.49
N ARG A 72 16.39 23.95 -12.85
CA ARG A 72 15.13 24.71 -12.79
C ARG A 72 15.27 26.01 -11.99
N LEU A 73 16.00 25.99 -10.88
CA LEU A 73 16.29 27.19 -10.09
C LEU A 73 17.18 28.16 -10.89
N LEU A 74 18.23 27.64 -11.53
CA LEU A 74 19.19 28.44 -12.30
C LEU A 74 18.64 28.98 -13.64
N MET A 75 17.50 28.48 -14.15
CA MET A 75 16.95 28.92 -15.44
C MET A 75 16.67 30.42 -15.49
N ALA A 76 15.99 30.96 -14.48
CA ALA A 76 15.66 32.39 -14.44
C ALA A 76 16.92 33.28 -14.40
N PRO A 77 17.87 33.10 -13.47
CA PRO A 77 19.07 33.95 -13.43
C PRO A 77 19.99 33.74 -14.65
N LEU A 78 20.02 32.54 -15.25
CA LEU A 78 20.83 32.30 -16.47
C LEU A 78 20.26 33.02 -17.69
N VAL A 79 18.93 32.98 -17.86
CA VAL A 79 18.23 33.76 -18.89
C VAL A 79 18.43 35.26 -18.67
N LEU A 80 18.36 35.72 -17.42
CA LEU A 80 18.63 37.12 -17.08
C LEU A 80 20.05 37.50 -17.51
N LEU A 81 21.07 36.75 -17.05
CA LEU A 81 22.47 37.02 -17.37
C LEU A 81 22.75 37.01 -18.87
N ALA A 82 22.26 36.01 -19.59
CA ALA A 82 22.51 35.85 -21.03
C ALA A 82 21.96 37.03 -21.86
N LEU A 83 20.83 37.61 -21.44
CA LEU A 83 20.16 38.69 -22.17
C LEU A 83 20.53 40.08 -21.67
N THR A 84 20.83 40.26 -20.37
CA THR A 84 21.18 41.55 -19.80
C THR A 84 22.67 41.86 -19.84
N ALA A 85 23.57 40.86 -19.91
CA ALA A 85 25.00 41.11 -20.03
C ALA A 85 25.37 41.82 -21.35
N PRO A 86 24.88 41.40 -22.53
CA PRO A 86 25.06 42.16 -23.78
C PRO A 86 24.45 43.56 -23.68
N ALA A 87 23.26 43.69 -23.06
CA ALA A 87 22.59 44.97 -22.90
C ALA A 87 23.40 45.97 -22.05
N ALA A 88 24.02 45.49 -20.98
CA ALA A 88 24.88 46.28 -20.11
C ALA A 88 26.17 46.71 -20.81
N ILE A 89 26.81 45.83 -21.59
CA ILE A 89 28.01 46.16 -22.37
C ILE A 89 27.69 47.24 -23.42
N ILE A 90 26.57 47.09 -24.13
CA ILE A 90 26.11 48.07 -25.13
C ILE A 90 25.79 49.42 -24.45
N TYR A 91 25.20 49.40 -23.26
CA TYR A 91 24.91 50.61 -22.48
C TYR A 91 26.17 51.33 -22.02
N ILE A 92 27.18 50.60 -21.53
CA ILE A 92 28.47 51.19 -21.13
C ILE A 92 29.17 51.82 -22.35
N TYR A 93 29.12 51.15 -23.50
CA TYR A 93 29.68 51.69 -24.73
C TYR A 93 28.90 52.92 -25.24
N TYR A 94 27.58 52.95 -25.05
CA TYR A 94 26.76 54.15 -25.30
C TYR A 94 27.20 55.31 -24.40
N ASP A 95 27.36 55.09 -23.10
CA ASP A 95 27.78 56.11 -22.13
C ASP A 95 29.14 56.73 -22.52
N LEU A 96 30.03 55.92 -23.11
CA LEU A 96 31.33 56.36 -23.61
C LEU A 96 31.30 57.07 -24.98
N THR A 97 30.32 56.79 -25.85
CA THR A 97 30.31 57.26 -27.25
C THR A 97 29.17 58.23 -27.61
N GLY A 98 28.13 58.33 -26.77
CA GLY A 98 26.99 59.23 -26.95
C GLY A 98 26.05 58.88 -28.12
N THR A 99 26.19 57.72 -28.75
CA THR A 99 25.42 57.36 -29.96
C THR A 99 24.01 56.83 -29.65
N GLY A 100 22.97 57.61 -29.95
CA GLY A 100 21.58 57.28 -29.60
C GLY A 100 21.03 55.95 -30.14
N SER A 101 21.60 55.40 -31.22
CA SER A 101 21.23 54.08 -31.75
C SER A 101 21.60 52.92 -30.81
N LEU A 102 22.69 53.04 -30.04
CA LEU A 102 23.11 52.03 -29.07
C LEU A 102 22.20 51.97 -27.84
N LEU A 103 21.64 53.12 -27.44
CA LEU A 103 20.66 53.17 -26.35
C LEU A 103 19.38 52.41 -26.71
N LEU A 104 18.90 52.53 -27.96
CA LEU A 104 17.74 51.77 -28.44
C LEU A 104 18.03 50.26 -28.52
N LEU A 105 19.24 49.89 -28.94
CA LEU A 105 19.65 48.49 -29.00
C LEU A 105 19.74 47.87 -27.60
N SER A 106 20.29 48.58 -26.61
CA SER A 106 20.29 48.15 -25.20
C SER A 106 18.86 48.04 -24.64
N GLY A 107 17.98 48.99 -24.99
CA GLY A 107 16.55 48.94 -24.66
C GLY A 107 15.81 47.72 -25.23
N LEU A 108 16.19 47.27 -26.43
CA LEU A 108 15.61 46.07 -27.05
C LEU A 108 16.03 44.80 -26.30
N PHE A 109 17.33 44.63 -26.03
CA PHE A 109 17.85 43.48 -25.29
C PHE A 109 17.31 43.41 -23.86
N THR A 110 17.14 44.55 -23.18
CA THR A 110 16.52 44.61 -21.85
C THR A 110 15.04 44.22 -21.89
N SER A 111 14.29 44.62 -22.93
CA SER A 111 12.90 44.20 -23.11
C SER A 111 12.75 42.70 -23.37
N PHE A 112 13.63 42.10 -24.19
CA PHE A 112 13.67 40.65 -24.35
C PHE A 112 14.09 39.95 -23.06
N GLY A 113 15.10 40.47 -22.37
CA GLY A 113 15.55 40.00 -21.07
C GLY A 113 14.41 39.95 -20.06
N ALA A 114 13.60 41.02 -19.98
CA ALA A 114 12.45 41.09 -19.10
C ALA A 114 11.39 40.03 -19.42
N ALA A 115 11.03 39.90 -20.70
CA ALA A 115 9.99 38.98 -21.13
C ALA A 115 10.34 37.52 -20.82
N PHE A 116 11.57 37.10 -21.12
CA PHE A 116 12.02 35.73 -20.86
C PHE A 116 12.34 35.48 -19.37
N PHE A 117 12.92 36.47 -18.67
CA PHE A 117 13.19 36.36 -17.23
C PHE A 117 11.90 36.21 -16.42
N LEU A 118 10.92 37.11 -16.60
CA LEU A 118 9.66 37.07 -15.85
C LEU A 118 8.86 35.80 -16.14
N SER A 119 8.89 35.32 -17.39
CA SER A 119 8.23 34.06 -17.77
C SER A 119 8.92 32.83 -17.17
N SER A 120 10.26 32.80 -17.18
CA SER A 120 11.04 31.72 -16.53
C SER A 120 10.88 31.73 -15.01
N LEU A 121 10.86 32.93 -14.41
CA LEU A 121 10.65 33.15 -12.99
C LEU A 121 9.29 32.60 -12.52
N ALA A 122 8.22 32.98 -13.22
CA ALA A 122 6.85 32.60 -12.85
C ALA A 122 6.53 31.12 -13.11
N VAL A 123 7.01 30.55 -14.22
CA VAL A 123 6.63 29.19 -14.65
C VAL A 123 7.54 28.12 -14.04
N VAL A 124 8.83 28.42 -13.80
CA VAL A 124 9.85 27.42 -13.49
C VAL A 124 10.48 27.63 -12.11
N SER A 125 11.09 28.79 -11.82
CA SER A 125 11.92 28.93 -10.62
C SER A 125 11.12 29.20 -9.33
N LEU A 126 10.06 30.01 -9.37
CA LEU A 126 9.20 30.24 -8.18
C LEU A 126 8.46 28.97 -7.72
N PRO A 127 7.83 28.18 -8.61
CA PRO A 127 7.27 26.90 -8.21
C PRO A 127 8.33 25.91 -7.69
N ALA A 128 9.53 25.91 -8.27
CA ALA A 128 10.64 25.08 -7.78
C ALA A 128 11.05 25.49 -6.36
N MET A 129 11.16 26.78 -6.05
CA MET A 129 11.43 27.26 -4.68
C MET A 129 10.31 26.90 -3.70
N GLY A 130 9.04 27.04 -4.10
CA GLY A 130 7.90 26.64 -3.26
C GLY A 130 7.95 25.17 -2.84
N SER A 131 8.41 24.30 -3.75
CA SER A 131 8.52 22.87 -3.48
C SER A 131 9.67 22.49 -2.53
N VAL A 132 10.75 23.27 -2.48
CA VAL A 132 11.81 23.11 -1.47
C VAL A 132 11.30 23.49 -0.08
N LEU A 133 10.42 24.49 0.00
CA LEU A 133 9.86 24.99 1.25
C LEU A 133 8.91 23.97 1.91
N THR A 134 8.13 23.22 1.13
CA THR A 134 7.21 22.19 1.64
C THR A 134 7.91 21.00 2.32
N LEU A 135 9.23 20.87 2.15
CA LEU A 135 10.03 19.78 2.71
C LEU A 135 10.75 20.17 4.02
N VAL A 136 10.60 21.41 4.48
CA VAL A 136 11.15 21.84 5.77
C VAL A 136 10.08 21.63 6.85
N PRO A 137 10.21 20.64 7.75
CA PRO A 137 9.27 20.50 8.86
C PRO A 137 9.43 21.68 9.81
N GLU A 138 8.50 22.63 9.79
CA GLU A 138 8.50 23.72 10.76
C GLU A 138 7.87 23.27 12.08
N LYS A 139 8.74 23.08 13.08
CA LYS A 139 8.39 23.36 14.47
C LYS A 139 8.65 24.85 14.71
N ASP A 140 7.59 25.57 15.06
CA ASP A 140 7.50 26.93 15.65
C ASP A 140 7.33 28.17 14.74
N GLY A 141 6.16 28.83 14.93
CA GLY A 141 6.05 30.27 15.28
C GLY A 141 6.06 31.32 14.17
N ILE A 142 4.93 32.05 14.02
CA ILE A 142 4.68 33.28 13.21
C ILE A 142 4.81 33.10 11.68
N VAL A 143 5.77 32.31 11.22
CA VAL A 143 6.04 32.01 9.80
C VAL A 143 4.91 31.19 9.16
N ALA A 144 4.30 30.26 9.92
CA ALA A 144 3.15 29.47 9.49
C ALA A 144 1.93 30.34 9.06
N LYS A 145 1.75 31.52 9.67
CA LYS A 145 0.61 32.40 9.39
C LYS A 145 0.79 33.23 8.11
N ILE A 146 2.04 33.42 7.67
CA ILE A 146 2.38 34.04 6.37
C ILE A 146 2.37 32.98 5.26
N MET A 147 2.61 31.70 5.61
CA MET A 147 2.67 30.53 4.71
C MET A 147 1.34 29.86 4.37
N GLU A 148 0.20 30.28 4.94
CA GLU A 148 -1.13 29.87 4.44
C GLU A 148 -1.45 30.44 3.04
N GLY A 149 -0.68 31.43 2.58
CA GLY A 149 -0.75 31.94 1.22
C GLY A 149 0.29 31.29 0.30
N ASP A 150 -0.09 31.08 -0.97
CA ASP A 150 0.83 30.70 -2.05
C ASP A 150 2.06 31.65 -2.06
N PRO A 151 3.29 31.17 -1.72
CA PRO A 151 4.46 32.04 -1.58
C PRO A 151 4.84 32.73 -2.89
N TRP A 152 4.54 32.12 -4.03
CA TRP A 152 4.75 32.72 -5.34
C TRP A 152 3.85 33.95 -5.58
N LYS A 153 2.61 33.97 -5.04
CA LYS A 153 1.72 35.13 -5.15
C LYS A 153 2.27 36.31 -4.36
N GLN A 154 2.82 36.07 -3.17
CA GLN A 154 3.41 37.12 -2.34
C GLN A 154 4.65 37.75 -2.99
N VAL A 155 5.48 36.96 -3.69
CA VAL A 155 6.64 37.48 -4.45
C VAL A 155 6.19 38.35 -5.62
N ILE A 156 5.16 37.94 -6.36
CA ILE A 156 4.63 38.73 -7.47
C ILE A 156 4.04 40.05 -6.95
N ILE A 157 3.26 40.00 -5.87
CA ILE A 157 2.66 41.19 -5.25
C ILE A 157 3.76 42.14 -4.75
N SER A 158 4.77 41.63 -4.05
CA SER A 158 5.86 42.46 -3.53
C SER A 158 6.71 43.08 -4.64
N ALA A 159 7.00 42.34 -5.71
CA ALA A 159 7.68 42.86 -6.90
C ALA A 159 6.89 44.00 -7.57
N VAL A 160 5.57 43.85 -7.71
CA VAL A 160 4.70 44.89 -8.29
C VAL A 160 4.66 46.14 -7.42
N VAL A 161 4.46 45.98 -6.10
CA VAL A 161 4.44 47.12 -5.16
C VAL A 161 5.78 47.86 -5.16
N LEU A 162 6.88 47.13 -5.14
CA LEU A 162 8.23 47.70 -5.17
C LEU A 162 8.53 48.41 -6.49
N ALA A 163 8.06 47.87 -7.62
CA ALA A 163 8.17 48.52 -8.92
C ALA A 163 7.42 49.86 -8.95
N VAL A 164 6.20 49.91 -8.42
CA VAL A 164 5.40 51.14 -8.34
C VAL A 164 6.11 52.20 -7.49
N LEU A 165 6.68 51.81 -6.35
CA LEU A 165 7.45 52.71 -5.49
C LEU A 165 8.71 53.25 -6.19
N LEU A 166 9.46 52.40 -6.89
CA LEU A 166 10.65 52.80 -7.66
C LEU A 166 10.31 53.79 -8.77
N VAL A 167 9.20 53.57 -9.47
CA VAL A 167 8.72 54.48 -10.54
C VAL A 167 8.22 55.80 -9.96
N ALA A 168 7.52 55.79 -8.83
CA ALA A 168 7.11 57.03 -8.16
C ALA A 168 8.32 57.84 -7.68
N ALA A 169 9.32 57.16 -7.08
CA ALA A 169 10.54 57.79 -6.60
C ALA A 169 11.38 58.39 -7.74
N SER A 170 11.51 57.71 -8.88
CA SER A 170 12.26 58.24 -10.03
C SER A 170 11.57 59.47 -10.64
N ARG A 171 10.24 59.48 -10.71
CA ARG A 171 9.47 60.64 -11.19
C ARG A 171 9.58 61.85 -10.25
N LEU A 172 9.63 61.63 -8.95
CA LEU A 172 9.78 62.68 -7.95
C LEU A 172 11.21 63.26 -7.89
N SER A 173 12.22 62.41 -8.10
CA SER A 173 13.63 62.78 -7.96
C SER A 173 14.33 63.19 -9.26
N GLY A 174 13.71 62.92 -10.41
CA GLY A 174 14.22 63.30 -11.73
C GLY A 174 15.38 62.44 -12.26
N PHE A 175 15.74 61.34 -11.58
CA PHE A 175 16.80 60.43 -12.02
C PHE A 175 16.30 59.44 -13.09
N SER A 176 17.14 59.18 -14.10
CA SER A 176 16.88 58.12 -15.08
C SER A 176 17.27 56.75 -14.53
N LEU A 177 16.36 55.78 -14.66
CA LEU A 177 16.56 54.39 -14.23
C LEU A 177 17.31 53.56 -15.28
N THR A 178 17.58 54.12 -16.46
CA THR A 178 18.26 53.43 -17.57
C THR A 178 19.66 52.94 -17.19
N GLY A 179 20.36 53.64 -16.27
CA GLY A 179 21.67 53.23 -15.77
C GLY A 179 21.66 51.94 -14.93
N ALA A 180 20.50 51.57 -14.37
CA ALA A 180 20.35 50.36 -13.54
C ALA A 180 20.49 49.06 -14.34
N VAL A 181 20.49 49.12 -15.68
CA VAL A 181 20.74 47.97 -16.55
C VAL A 181 22.10 47.32 -16.27
N THR A 182 23.08 48.11 -15.83
CA THR A 182 24.43 47.63 -15.47
C THR A 182 24.46 46.76 -14.21
N VAL A 183 23.45 46.87 -13.34
CA VAL A 183 23.35 46.12 -12.08
C VAL A 183 22.69 44.75 -12.28
N LEU A 184 21.92 44.56 -13.36
CA LEU A 184 21.18 43.33 -13.62
C LEU A 184 22.07 42.08 -13.79
N PRO A 185 23.21 42.13 -14.51
CA PRO A 185 24.12 40.98 -14.59
C PRO A 185 24.72 40.61 -13.22
N LEU A 186 25.04 41.60 -12.38
CA LEU A 186 25.54 41.38 -11.02
C LEU A 186 24.47 40.71 -10.14
N ALA A 187 23.24 41.18 -10.24
CA ALA A 187 22.12 40.58 -9.52
C ALA A 187 21.82 39.14 -10.00
N ALA A 188 21.98 38.87 -11.31
CA ALA A 188 21.88 37.52 -11.86
C ALA A 188 22.94 36.58 -11.28
N ILE A 189 24.20 37.03 -11.17
CA ILE A 189 25.28 36.24 -10.55
C ILE A 189 24.99 35.98 -9.07
N ALA A 190 24.53 37.00 -8.33
CA ALA A 190 24.16 36.86 -6.92
C ALA A 190 23.01 35.86 -6.72
N LEU A 191 21.99 35.89 -7.59
CA LEU A 191 20.91 34.89 -7.60
C LEU A 191 21.42 33.48 -7.86
N MET A 192 22.32 33.28 -8.85
CA MET A 192 22.91 31.97 -9.11
C MET A 192 23.66 31.42 -7.89
N LEU A 193 24.44 32.26 -7.20
CA LEU A 193 25.17 31.84 -6.00
C LEU A 193 24.23 31.43 -4.86
N LEU A 194 23.15 32.18 -4.65
CA LEU A 194 22.13 31.84 -3.64
C LEU A 194 21.41 30.54 -4.00
N ASP A 195 21.02 30.34 -5.25
CA ASP A 195 20.38 29.10 -5.72
C ASP A 195 21.31 27.88 -5.55
N ILE A 196 22.60 28.03 -5.86
CA ILE A 196 23.62 26.99 -5.63
C ILE A 196 23.73 26.67 -4.14
N LEU A 197 23.73 27.70 -3.28
CA LEU A 197 23.83 27.52 -1.83
C LEU A 197 22.59 26.82 -1.25
N ILE A 198 21.38 27.15 -1.75
CA ILE A 198 20.13 26.47 -1.39
C ILE A 198 20.19 24.98 -1.76
N VAL A 199 20.65 24.66 -2.97
CA VAL A 199 20.80 23.26 -3.43
C VAL A 199 21.88 22.53 -2.64
N ALA A 200 23.01 23.17 -2.33
CA ALA A 200 24.07 22.58 -1.53
C ALA A 200 23.60 22.29 -0.10
N ASP A 201 22.89 23.21 0.55
CA ASP A 201 22.31 23.00 1.87
C ASP A 201 21.24 21.89 1.85
N PHE A 202 20.40 21.83 0.81
CA PHE A 202 19.46 20.73 0.60
C PHE A 202 20.17 19.37 0.52
N ARG A 203 21.24 19.26 -0.28
CA ARG A 203 22.04 18.03 -0.37
C ARG A 203 22.69 17.66 0.96
N ASN A 204 23.24 18.65 1.68
CA ASN A 204 23.84 18.43 2.98
C ASN A 204 22.80 17.94 4.01
N ARG A 205 21.58 18.50 4.00
CA ARG A 205 20.49 18.01 4.85
C ARG A 205 20.08 16.57 4.53
N MET A 206 20.01 16.22 3.24
CA MET A 206 19.75 14.83 2.83
C MET A 206 20.86 13.88 3.31
N ASN A 207 22.12 14.33 3.32
CA ASN A 207 23.24 13.58 3.86
C ASN A 207 23.25 13.53 5.40
N ASP A 208 22.82 14.58 6.08
CA ASP A 208 22.66 14.62 7.54
C ASP A 208 21.53 13.67 8.00
N LEU A 209 20.47 13.51 7.19
CA LEU A 209 19.41 12.52 7.44
C LEU A 209 19.88 11.06 7.29
N LEU A 210 21.02 10.83 6.62
CA LEU A 210 21.64 9.51 6.47
C LEU A 210 22.62 9.18 7.60
N SER A 211 23.12 10.19 8.33
CA SER A 211 24.09 9.97 9.42
C SER A 211 23.37 9.62 10.73
N PRO A 212 23.93 8.72 11.56
CA PRO A 212 23.31 8.34 12.82
C PRO A 212 23.18 9.57 13.72
N PRO A 213 22.06 9.75 14.46
CA PRO A 213 21.99 10.81 15.44
C PRO A 213 23.14 10.64 16.44
N PRO A 214 23.82 11.72 16.85
CA PRO A 214 24.89 11.62 17.85
C PRO A 214 24.32 11.01 19.13
N GLU A 215 25.00 10.00 19.65
CA GLU A 215 24.68 9.31 20.90
C GLU A 215 24.48 10.34 22.02
N LYS A 216 23.21 10.57 22.38
CA LYS A 216 22.90 11.15 23.68
C LYS A 216 22.95 10.01 24.69
N ASN A 217 24.07 9.92 25.39
CA ASN A 217 24.16 9.25 26.67
C ASN A 217 23.10 9.84 27.61
N THR A 218 22.03 9.10 27.86
CA THR A 218 21.37 9.13 29.17
C THR A 218 20.55 7.86 29.36
N PHE A 219 21.03 7.00 30.24
CA PHE A 219 20.22 6.08 31.02
C PHE A 219 19.04 6.86 31.63
N ALA A 220 17.81 6.48 31.28
CA ALA A 220 16.65 6.64 32.12
C ALA A 220 15.66 5.52 31.77
N ILE A 221 15.64 4.51 32.63
CA ILE A 221 14.61 3.48 32.68
C ILE A 221 13.28 4.19 32.98
N GLY A 222 12.31 4.01 32.09
CA GLY A 222 10.94 4.48 32.26
C GLY A 222 10.09 3.99 31.10
N LYS A 223 9.47 2.82 31.27
CA LYS A 223 8.41 2.33 30.39
C LYS A 223 7.32 3.41 30.29
N GLN A 224 7.22 4.06 29.14
CA GLN A 224 6.00 4.68 28.67
C GLN A 224 5.62 4.02 27.36
N THR A 225 4.73 3.03 27.51
CA THR A 225 3.78 2.62 26.48
C THR A 225 3.02 3.85 25.99
N THR A 226 3.33 4.31 24.79
CA THR A 226 2.49 5.27 24.07
C THR A 226 1.24 4.56 23.60
N SER A 227 0.18 4.69 24.40
CA SER A 227 -1.19 4.51 23.99
C SER A 227 -1.52 5.48 22.86
N MET A 228 -2.14 4.97 21.78
CA MET A 228 -2.88 5.80 20.86
C MET A 228 -4.05 6.48 21.62
N PRO A 229 -4.42 7.72 21.29
CA PRO A 229 -5.53 8.39 21.95
C PRO A 229 -6.85 7.75 21.51
N GLU A 230 -7.44 6.96 22.42
CA GLU A 230 -8.85 6.61 22.37
C GLU A 230 -9.68 7.90 22.40
N LYS A 231 -10.34 8.20 21.28
CA LYS A 231 -11.49 9.10 21.27
C LYS A 231 -12.59 8.44 22.09
N LYS A 232 -12.83 8.96 23.29
CA LYS A 232 -14.06 8.71 24.06
C LYS A 232 -15.27 9.10 23.20
N HIS A 233 -15.92 8.13 22.58
CA HIS A 233 -17.33 8.25 22.24
C HIS A 233 -18.13 7.76 23.44
N GLN A 234 -18.78 8.73 24.08
CA GLN A 234 -19.72 8.53 25.17
C GLN A 234 -21.09 8.17 24.57
N ASP A 235 -21.62 7.05 25.03
CA ASP A 235 -23.02 6.59 25.01
C ASP A 235 -23.78 6.51 23.67
N SER A 236 -23.93 5.28 23.14
CA SER A 236 -25.23 4.57 23.12
C SER A 236 -25.18 3.23 22.35
N SER A 237 -25.84 2.23 22.93
CA SER A 237 -26.24 0.91 22.38
C SER A 237 -25.29 -0.28 22.58
N GLY A 238 -25.57 -1.09 23.60
CA GLY A 238 -25.00 -2.42 23.85
C GLY A 238 -25.41 -3.51 22.85
N ARG A 239 -25.54 -3.17 21.56
CA ARG A 239 -25.78 -4.12 20.45
C ARG A 239 -24.60 -4.20 19.47
N VAL A 240 -23.59 -3.36 19.65
CA VAL A 240 -22.54 -3.03 18.67
C VAL A 240 -21.26 -3.88 18.83
N GLU A 241 -21.16 -4.71 19.88
CA GLU A 241 -19.94 -5.49 20.16
C GLU A 241 -19.97 -6.94 19.63
N GLY A 242 -21.11 -7.44 19.13
CA GLY A 242 -21.32 -8.87 18.85
C GLY A 242 -20.30 -9.50 17.90
N PHE A 243 -20.15 -8.99 16.67
CA PHE A 243 -19.24 -9.58 15.68
C PHE A 243 -17.77 -9.46 16.07
N ARG A 244 -17.37 -8.31 16.63
CA ARG A 244 -16.02 -8.10 17.16
C ARG A 244 -15.73 -9.07 18.31
N ASN A 245 -16.72 -9.33 19.16
CA ASN A 245 -16.60 -10.30 20.25
C ASN A 245 -16.51 -11.74 19.73
N VAL A 246 -17.26 -12.11 18.69
CA VAL A 246 -17.13 -13.43 18.03
C VAL A 246 -15.70 -13.63 17.50
N MET A 247 -15.13 -12.62 16.81
CA MET A 247 -13.73 -12.66 16.38
C MET A 247 -12.74 -12.78 17.54
N LEU A 248 -12.93 -12.00 18.60
CA LEU A 248 -12.05 -12.02 19.78
C LEU A 248 -12.15 -13.33 20.56
N ILE A 249 -13.29 -14.02 20.55
CA ILE A 249 -13.44 -15.35 21.16
C ILE A 249 -12.66 -16.39 20.37
N GLU A 250 -12.77 -16.31 19.05
CA GLU A 250 -12.06 -17.17 18.11
C GLU A 250 -10.53 -16.99 18.26
N ASP A 251 -10.03 -15.75 18.42
CA ASP A 251 -8.61 -15.48 18.70
C ASP A 251 -8.15 -15.94 20.09
N HIS A 252 -8.99 -15.77 21.11
CA HIS A 252 -8.67 -16.18 22.48
C HIS A 252 -9.06 -17.63 22.78
N TYR A 253 -9.52 -18.41 21.80
CA TYR A 253 -10.09 -19.74 22.05
C TYR A 253 -9.09 -20.66 22.78
N LEU A 254 -7.85 -20.70 22.31
CA LEU A 254 -6.80 -21.50 22.95
C LEU A 254 -6.43 -20.97 24.34
N ASP A 255 -6.47 -19.65 24.56
CA ASP A 255 -6.21 -19.03 25.87
C ASP A 255 -7.34 -19.36 26.88
N LEU A 256 -8.60 -19.32 26.42
CA LEU A 256 -9.78 -19.70 27.19
C LEU A 256 -9.73 -21.19 27.59
N VAL A 257 -9.33 -22.06 26.66
CA VAL A 257 -9.21 -23.51 26.86
C VAL A 257 -8.01 -23.88 27.74
N SER A 258 -6.89 -23.16 27.61
CA SER A 258 -5.68 -23.37 28.41
C SER A 258 -5.78 -22.77 29.82
N GLY A 259 -6.84 -22.02 30.12
CA GLY A 259 -7.10 -21.42 31.43
C GLY A 259 -6.39 -20.08 31.65
N ARG A 260 -5.83 -19.45 30.61
CA ARG A 260 -5.29 -18.09 30.64
C ARG A 260 -6.42 -17.10 30.43
N LEU A 261 -7.13 -16.80 31.52
CA LEU A 261 -8.34 -15.99 31.49
C LEU A 261 -8.08 -14.48 31.68
N ASP A 262 -6.85 -14.00 31.48
CA ASP A 262 -6.44 -12.61 31.76
C ASP A 262 -7.22 -11.56 30.97
N TYR A 263 -7.55 -11.86 29.71
CA TYR A 263 -8.40 -10.99 28.90
C TYR A 263 -9.84 -11.01 29.40
N LEU A 264 -10.35 -12.21 29.70
CA LEU A 264 -11.67 -12.39 30.28
C LEU A 264 -11.74 -11.53 31.54
N THR A 265 -10.96 -11.83 32.59
CA THR A 265 -10.96 -11.20 33.93
C THR A 265 -10.76 -9.68 33.92
N ASN A 266 -9.96 -9.13 33.01
CA ASN A 266 -9.59 -7.70 33.06
C ASN A 266 -10.31 -6.82 32.02
N HIS A 267 -10.70 -7.35 30.86
CA HIS A 267 -11.13 -6.53 29.71
C HIS A 267 -12.50 -6.92 29.12
N ALA A 268 -13.03 -8.11 29.40
CA ALA A 268 -14.30 -8.55 28.82
C ALA A 268 -15.54 -7.83 29.38
N GLY A 269 -16.44 -7.42 28.49
CA GLY A 269 -17.80 -6.94 28.80
C GLY A 269 -18.86 -8.03 28.72
N ASP A 270 -20.12 -7.68 29.02
CA ASP A 270 -21.25 -8.61 29.05
C ASP A 270 -21.55 -9.27 27.68
N ALA A 271 -21.38 -8.54 26.58
CA ALA A 271 -21.62 -9.08 25.24
C ALA A 271 -20.60 -10.16 24.85
N TYR A 272 -19.35 -10.02 25.30
CA TYR A 272 -18.29 -11.01 25.08
C TYR A 272 -18.58 -12.28 25.90
N ALA A 273 -18.98 -12.11 27.16
CA ALA A 273 -19.38 -13.23 28.02
C ALA A 273 -20.60 -13.99 27.46
N SER A 274 -21.60 -13.29 26.93
CA SER A 274 -22.77 -13.94 26.31
C SER A 274 -22.41 -14.76 25.07
N GLU A 275 -21.49 -14.28 24.23
CA GLU A 275 -21.04 -15.04 23.06
C GLU A 275 -20.21 -16.27 23.46
N ILE A 276 -19.40 -16.22 24.53
CA ILE A 276 -18.73 -17.41 25.06
C ILE A 276 -19.76 -18.45 25.51
N THR A 277 -20.80 -18.02 26.24
CA THR A 277 -21.87 -18.92 26.68
C THR A 277 -22.64 -19.52 25.51
N ALA A 278 -22.92 -18.73 24.47
CA ALA A 278 -23.59 -19.19 23.27
C ALA A 278 -22.71 -20.14 22.45
N SER A 279 -21.41 -19.85 22.31
CA SER A 279 -20.44 -20.69 21.63
C SER A 279 -20.32 -22.05 22.33
N ALA A 280 -20.16 -22.06 23.66
CA ALA A 280 -20.11 -23.30 24.45
C ALA A 280 -21.38 -24.15 24.31
N ALA A 281 -22.55 -23.51 24.21
CA ALA A 281 -23.82 -24.20 23.98
C ALA A 281 -23.96 -24.76 22.55
N ARG A 282 -23.39 -24.09 21.53
CA ARG A 282 -23.40 -24.55 20.13
C ARG A 282 -22.43 -25.69 19.89
N THR A 283 -21.20 -25.57 20.38
CA THR A 283 -20.11 -26.53 20.12
C THR A 283 -20.10 -27.72 21.09
N PHE A 284 -20.83 -27.58 22.21
CA PHE A 284 -20.78 -28.50 23.34
C PHE A 284 -19.32 -28.78 23.78
N ASP A 285 -18.45 -27.77 23.73
CA ASP A 285 -17.04 -27.97 24.08
C ASP A 285 -16.82 -27.90 25.61
N PRO A 286 -16.42 -29.01 26.26
CA PRO A 286 -16.10 -29.04 27.69
C PRO A 286 -14.87 -28.21 28.07
N ALA A 287 -14.03 -27.86 27.11
CA ALA A 287 -12.83 -27.08 27.35
C ALA A 287 -13.13 -25.62 27.76
N LEU A 288 -14.35 -25.13 27.49
CA LEU A 288 -14.80 -23.79 27.88
C LEU A 288 -15.34 -23.72 29.32
N ILE A 289 -15.48 -24.85 30.03
CA ILE A 289 -15.98 -24.89 31.42
C ILE A 289 -15.19 -23.95 32.37
N PRO A 290 -13.85 -23.84 32.32
CA PRO A 290 -13.11 -22.90 33.16
C PRO A 290 -13.53 -21.43 32.92
N ALA A 291 -13.70 -21.03 31.65
CA ALA A 291 -14.14 -19.69 31.29
C ALA A 291 -15.57 -19.41 31.77
N LEU A 292 -16.48 -20.37 31.60
CA LEU A 292 -17.87 -20.26 32.07
C LEU A 292 -17.96 -20.15 33.60
N LYS A 293 -17.10 -20.85 34.34
CA LYS A 293 -17.02 -20.74 35.80
C LYS A 293 -16.59 -19.34 36.24
N VAL A 294 -15.60 -18.74 35.57
CA VAL A 294 -15.20 -17.35 35.86
C VAL A 294 -16.32 -16.36 35.54
N ILE A 295 -17.02 -16.53 34.41
CA ILE A 295 -18.18 -15.69 34.07
C ILE A 295 -19.26 -15.82 35.14
N SER A 296 -19.58 -17.03 35.60
CA SER A 296 -20.60 -17.25 36.64
C SER A 296 -20.24 -16.65 38.00
N ALA A 297 -18.93 -16.62 38.33
CA ALA A 297 -18.43 -16.20 39.64
C ALA A 297 -18.25 -14.67 39.76
N GLU A 298 -17.96 -13.97 38.66
CA GLU A 298 -17.59 -12.56 38.72
C GLU A 298 -18.80 -11.61 38.71
N PRO A 299 -18.91 -10.68 39.68
CA PRO A 299 -20.10 -9.83 39.84
C PRO A 299 -20.22 -8.71 38.79
N ARG A 300 -19.20 -8.46 37.97
CA ARG A 300 -19.21 -7.44 36.91
C ARG A 300 -20.14 -7.78 35.75
N PHE A 301 -20.48 -9.06 35.57
CA PHE A 301 -21.37 -9.52 34.52
C PHE A 301 -22.84 -9.50 34.96
N SER A 302 -23.75 -9.24 34.02
CA SER A 302 -25.19 -9.20 34.25
C SER A 302 -25.71 -10.49 34.91
N SER A 303 -26.80 -10.37 35.67
CA SER A 303 -27.44 -11.53 36.30
C SER A 303 -27.98 -12.54 35.29
N LYS A 304 -28.26 -12.11 34.04
CA LYS A 304 -28.71 -12.97 32.94
C LYS A 304 -27.56 -13.83 32.41
N THR A 305 -26.45 -13.20 32.01
CA THR A 305 -25.27 -13.88 31.47
C THR A 305 -24.65 -14.86 32.48
N ARG A 306 -24.65 -14.50 33.78
CA ARG A 306 -24.19 -15.40 34.86
C ARG A 306 -25.03 -16.66 35.01
N LYS A 307 -26.36 -16.53 34.96
CA LYS A 307 -27.28 -17.68 35.05
C LYS A 307 -27.20 -18.58 33.82
N GLU A 308 -27.04 -17.99 32.64
CA GLU A 308 -26.83 -18.74 31.39
C GLU A 308 -25.50 -19.50 31.41
N ALA A 309 -24.43 -18.89 31.92
CA ALA A 309 -23.14 -19.55 32.11
C ALA A 309 -23.22 -20.71 33.12
N GLU A 310 -23.89 -20.50 34.27
CA GLU A 310 -24.08 -21.54 35.29
C GLU A 310 -24.89 -22.73 34.73
N ALA A 311 -25.97 -22.45 33.98
CA ALA A 311 -26.72 -23.48 33.28
C ALA A 311 -25.84 -24.25 32.28
N GLY A 312 -25.03 -23.55 31.48
CA GLY A 312 -24.06 -24.16 30.56
C GLY A 312 -23.06 -25.08 31.25
N VAL A 313 -22.50 -24.66 32.40
CA VAL A 313 -21.58 -25.48 33.21
C VAL A 313 -22.27 -26.75 33.68
N THR A 314 -23.48 -26.66 34.23
CA THR A 314 -24.20 -27.85 34.73
C THR A 314 -24.53 -28.85 33.62
N VAL A 315 -24.89 -28.37 32.43
CA VAL A 315 -25.18 -29.22 31.25
C VAL A 315 -23.90 -29.93 30.79
N LEU A 316 -22.80 -29.21 30.63
CA LEU A 316 -21.52 -29.76 30.18
C LEU A 316 -20.91 -30.72 31.22
N GLU A 317 -20.89 -30.36 32.50
CA GLU A 317 -20.35 -31.21 33.56
C GLU A 317 -21.16 -32.51 33.69
N LYS A 318 -22.49 -32.46 33.60
CA LYS A 318 -23.35 -33.64 33.62
C LYS A 318 -23.16 -34.53 32.38
N TYR A 319 -22.87 -33.93 31.22
CA TYR A 319 -22.61 -34.66 29.99
C TYR A 319 -21.27 -35.42 30.03
N TYR A 320 -20.22 -34.80 30.57
CA TYR A 320 -18.84 -35.34 30.55
C TYR A 320 -18.41 -36.12 31.79
N SER A 321 -19.21 -36.16 32.87
CA SER A 321 -18.86 -36.89 34.11
C SER A 321 -18.99 -38.42 34.01
N ASP A 322 -19.70 -38.96 33.00
CA ASP A 322 -19.90 -40.42 32.87
C ASP A 322 -19.96 -40.88 31.38
N PRO A 323 -18.83 -40.91 30.65
CA PRO A 323 -18.78 -41.14 29.19
C PRO A 323 -19.23 -42.55 28.75
N ALA A 324 -19.22 -43.54 29.63
CA ALA A 324 -19.62 -44.92 29.31
C ALA A 324 -21.13 -45.18 29.41
N ARG A 325 -21.85 -44.43 30.27
CA ARG A 325 -23.30 -44.63 30.53
C ARG A 325 -24.20 -43.81 29.59
N ASN A 326 -23.74 -42.67 29.09
CA ASN A 326 -24.48 -41.81 28.16
C ASN A 326 -24.34 -42.25 26.69
N ARG A 327 -24.27 -43.56 26.42
CA ARG A 327 -24.16 -44.12 25.06
C ARG A 327 -25.36 -43.83 24.16
N GLU A 328 -26.53 -43.52 24.74
CA GLU A 328 -27.74 -43.21 23.98
C GLU A 328 -27.83 -41.74 23.53
N LEU A 329 -27.10 -40.82 24.19
CA LEU A 329 -26.94 -39.42 23.77
C LEU A 329 -25.83 -39.25 22.71
N LEU A 330 -25.00 -40.29 22.47
CA LEU A 330 -24.06 -40.40 21.34
C LEU A 330 -24.75 -40.45 19.96
N ARG A 331 -26.09 -40.44 19.91
CA ARG A 331 -26.91 -40.47 18.69
C ARG A 331 -27.45 -39.10 18.26
N LEU A 332 -26.98 -37.99 18.85
CA LEU A 332 -27.15 -36.67 18.22
C LEU A 332 -26.24 -36.61 16.96
N PRO A 333 -26.72 -36.05 15.84
CA PRO A 333 -26.18 -36.38 14.53
C PRO A 333 -24.76 -35.83 14.34
N GLY A 334 -23.79 -36.72 14.04
CA GLY A 334 -22.59 -36.37 13.28
C GLY A 334 -21.22 -36.41 13.98
N ILE A 335 -21.12 -36.61 15.30
CA ILE A 335 -19.79 -36.60 15.98
C ILE A 335 -19.25 -38.05 16.10
N PRO A 336 -18.13 -38.40 15.44
CA PRO A 336 -17.60 -39.76 15.49
C PRO A 336 -17.02 -40.09 16.88
N GLU A 337 -17.16 -41.35 17.32
CA GLU A 337 -16.75 -41.81 18.67
C GLU A 337 -15.28 -41.46 19.02
N LYS A 338 -14.40 -41.47 18.01
CA LYS A 338 -12.99 -41.08 18.17
C LYS A 338 -12.80 -39.62 18.58
N THR A 339 -13.66 -38.71 18.14
CA THR A 339 -13.63 -37.29 18.52
C THR A 339 -14.01 -37.12 19.99
N VAL A 340 -14.91 -37.94 20.51
CA VAL A 340 -15.28 -37.93 21.93
C VAL A 340 -14.11 -38.37 22.82
N ILE A 341 -13.38 -39.41 22.41
CA ILE A 341 -12.17 -39.88 23.09
C ILE A 341 -11.10 -38.78 23.07
N ALA A 342 -10.85 -38.16 21.91
CA ALA A 342 -9.90 -37.04 21.79
C ALA A 342 -10.26 -35.87 22.72
N ARG A 343 -11.54 -35.48 22.77
CA ARG A 343 -12.04 -34.42 23.66
C ARG A 343 -11.92 -34.81 25.14
N SER A 344 -12.11 -36.07 25.49
CA SER A 344 -11.92 -36.54 26.87
C SER A 344 -10.46 -36.46 27.32
N ILE A 345 -9.50 -36.74 26.42
CA ILE A 345 -8.06 -36.57 26.67
C ILE A 345 -7.72 -35.10 26.89
N MET A 346 -8.28 -34.20 26.07
CA MET A 346 -8.11 -32.75 26.21
C MET A 346 -8.65 -32.22 27.55
N VAL A 347 -9.78 -32.73 28.04
CA VAL A 347 -10.43 -32.26 29.28
C VAL A 347 -9.82 -32.86 30.55
N GLY A 348 -9.08 -33.95 30.42
CA GLY A 348 -8.48 -34.69 31.53
C GLY A 348 -7.73 -33.79 32.52
N LYS A 349 -7.80 -34.10 33.82
CA LYS A 349 -7.04 -33.36 34.84
C LYS A 349 -5.55 -33.69 34.82
N GLY A 350 -5.15 -34.82 34.26
CA GLY A 350 -3.76 -35.27 34.17
C GLY A 350 -3.12 -34.94 32.83
N ARG A 351 -1.79 -34.73 32.82
CA ARG A 351 -1.00 -34.57 31.60
C ARG A 351 -1.01 -35.88 30.80
N PRO A 352 -1.52 -35.90 29.55
CA PRO A 352 -1.53 -37.12 28.73
C PRO A 352 -0.11 -37.49 28.26
N GLN A 353 0.07 -38.73 27.79
CA GLN A 353 1.33 -39.15 27.20
C GLN A 353 1.50 -38.53 25.81
N GLU A 354 2.72 -38.11 25.47
CA GLU A 354 3.02 -37.49 24.16
C GLU A 354 2.67 -38.41 22.98
N GLN A 355 2.86 -39.73 23.14
CA GLN A 355 2.49 -40.71 22.12
C GLN A 355 0.99 -40.72 21.79
N ASP A 356 0.13 -40.43 22.75
CA ASP A 356 -1.30 -40.39 22.53
C ASP A 356 -1.71 -39.14 21.76
N ILE A 357 -1.05 -38.00 22.01
CA ILE A 357 -1.25 -36.80 21.19
C ILE A 357 -0.72 -37.00 19.77
N ILE A 358 0.44 -37.63 19.59
CA ILE A 358 0.97 -37.93 18.25
C ILE A 358 -0.02 -38.79 17.45
N LYS A 359 -0.67 -39.78 18.09
CA LYS A 359 -1.74 -40.57 17.44
C LYS A 359 -2.93 -39.71 17.01
N LEU A 360 -3.33 -38.72 17.82
CA LEU A 360 -4.41 -37.79 17.48
C LEU A 360 -4.03 -36.87 16.31
N LEU A 361 -2.80 -36.37 16.29
CA LEU A 361 -2.28 -35.52 15.21
C LEU A 361 -2.16 -36.27 13.87
N GLY A 362 -2.00 -37.60 13.91
CA GLY A 362 -1.94 -38.47 12.74
C GLY A 362 -3.30 -38.97 12.23
N ASP A 363 -4.43 -38.63 12.86
CA ASP A 363 -5.74 -39.14 12.45
C ASP A 363 -6.24 -38.47 11.13
N PRO A 364 -6.91 -39.21 10.23
CA PRO A 364 -7.46 -38.64 8.99
C PRO A 364 -8.52 -37.56 9.23
N ASN A 365 -9.23 -37.55 10.37
CA ASN A 365 -10.25 -36.57 10.66
C ASN A 365 -9.64 -35.23 11.14
N PRO A 366 -9.90 -34.10 10.45
CA PRO A 366 -9.37 -32.78 10.84
C PRO A 366 -9.77 -32.37 12.26
N GLU A 367 -11.00 -32.64 12.68
CA GLU A 367 -11.50 -32.28 14.02
C GLU A 367 -10.70 -32.95 15.15
N ILE A 368 -10.24 -34.18 14.92
CA ILE A 368 -9.42 -34.94 15.88
C ILE A 368 -8.02 -34.34 15.96
N ARG A 369 -7.44 -33.97 14.81
CA ARG A 369 -6.13 -33.30 14.76
C ARG A 369 -6.18 -31.94 15.47
N ARG A 370 -7.22 -31.14 15.24
CA ARG A 370 -7.47 -29.87 15.95
C ARG A 370 -7.49 -30.07 17.46
N THR A 371 -8.27 -31.05 17.92
CA THR A 371 -8.35 -31.41 19.35
C THR A 371 -6.98 -31.82 19.92
N GLY A 372 -6.18 -32.57 19.15
CA GLY A 372 -4.81 -32.94 19.53
C GLY A 372 -3.86 -31.74 19.66
N LEU A 373 -3.94 -30.77 18.74
CA LEU A 373 -3.14 -29.54 18.78
C LEU A 373 -3.51 -28.68 20.00
N ILE A 374 -4.81 -28.49 20.24
CA ILE A 374 -5.32 -27.75 21.40
C ILE A 374 -4.85 -28.41 22.71
N ALA A 375 -4.89 -29.74 22.79
CA ALA A 375 -4.36 -30.47 23.94
C ALA A 375 -2.84 -30.27 24.11
N ALA A 376 -2.07 -30.29 23.01
CA ALA A 376 -0.62 -30.05 23.06
C ALA A 376 -0.30 -28.65 23.62
N GLY A 377 -1.03 -27.62 23.20
CA GLY A 377 -0.92 -26.25 23.73
C GLY A 377 -1.30 -26.18 25.21
N ARG A 378 -2.47 -26.70 25.58
CA ARG A 378 -2.95 -26.66 26.98
C ARG A 378 -2.00 -27.29 27.99
N TYR A 379 -1.37 -28.42 27.67
CA TYR A 379 -0.43 -29.11 28.58
C TYR A 379 1.03 -28.69 28.38
N ASP A 380 1.28 -27.66 27.57
CA ASP A 380 2.62 -27.12 27.26
C ASP A 380 3.61 -28.22 26.82
N MET A 381 3.18 -29.05 25.86
CA MET A 381 3.98 -30.18 25.35
C MET A 381 5.00 -29.72 24.31
N THR A 382 6.00 -28.96 24.74
CA THR A 382 7.08 -28.40 23.89
C THR A 382 7.89 -29.46 23.14
N GLY A 383 7.86 -30.72 23.57
CA GLY A 383 8.44 -31.87 22.85
C GLY A 383 7.81 -32.14 21.49
N LEU A 384 6.53 -31.74 21.29
CA LEU A 384 5.76 -31.95 20.06
C LEU A 384 5.93 -30.82 19.03
N ARG A 385 6.92 -29.94 19.20
CA ARG A 385 7.12 -28.76 18.34
C ARG A 385 7.26 -29.10 16.85
N ASN A 386 7.88 -30.23 16.52
CA ASN A 386 8.06 -30.68 15.14
C ASN A 386 6.73 -31.06 14.48
N GLU A 387 5.88 -31.76 15.22
CA GLU A 387 4.56 -32.22 14.79
C GLU A 387 3.61 -31.03 14.63
N VAL A 388 3.65 -30.07 15.56
CA VAL A 388 2.85 -28.83 15.47
C VAL A 388 3.28 -27.99 14.26
N ILE A 389 4.59 -27.86 13.98
CA ILE A 389 5.07 -27.16 12.77
C ILE A 389 4.63 -27.87 11.49
N ARG A 390 4.60 -29.20 11.46
CA ARG A 390 4.05 -29.95 10.30
C ARG A 390 2.56 -29.70 10.12
N ALA A 391 1.81 -29.52 11.21
CA ALA A 391 0.38 -29.22 11.14
C ALA A 391 0.08 -27.82 10.57
N LEU A 392 1.04 -26.89 10.61
CA LEU A 392 0.93 -25.55 10.01
C LEU A 392 0.79 -25.60 8.48
N SER A 393 1.31 -26.64 7.81
CA SER A 393 1.18 -26.78 6.36
C SER A 393 -0.22 -27.25 5.92
N ASN A 394 -1.06 -27.76 6.83
CA ASN A 394 -2.38 -28.29 6.50
C ASN A 394 -3.49 -27.24 6.67
N PRO A 395 -4.32 -26.95 5.64
CA PRO A 395 -5.37 -25.92 5.69
C PRO A 395 -6.40 -26.13 6.81
N ASP A 396 -6.67 -27.38 7.19
CA ASP A 396 -7.71 -27.66 8.17
C ASP A 396 -7.22 -27.44 9.61
N THR A 397 -5.91 -27.38 9.84
CA THR A 397 -5.31 -27.37 11.21
C THR A 397 -4.28 -26.26 11.40
N ASP A 398 -4.06 -25.42 10.41
CA ASP A 398 -2.98 -24.44 10.41
C ASP A 398 -3.20 -23.34 11.46
N ARG A 399 -4.45 -22.93 11.66
CA ARG A 399 -4.87 -21.98 12.70
C ARG A 399 -4.61 -22.48 14.11
N GLU A 400 -5.03 -23.70 14.46
CA GLU A 400 -4.78 -24.28 15.78
C GLU A 400 -3.28 -24.51 16.01
N ALA A 401 -2.55 -24.91 14.97
CA ALA A 401 -1.10 -25.06 15.02
C ALA A 401 -0.41 -23.71 15.30
N TYR A 402 -0.84 -22.64 14.63
CA TYR A 402 -0.33 -21.29 14.86
C TYR A 402 -0.51 -20.82 16.31
N TYR A 403 -1.72 -20.93 16.88
CA TYR A 403 -1.93 -20.54 18.27
C TYR A 403 -1.13 -21.40 19.25
N THR A 404 -1.01 -22.71 18.97
CA THR A 404 -0.20 -23.63 19.78
C THR A 404 1.29 -23.21 19.79
N LEU A 405 1.84 -22.82 18.63
CA LEU A 405 3.22 -22.32 18.54
C LEU A 405 3.39 -20.98 19.26
N ARG A 406 2.43 -20.07 19.12
CA ARG A 406 2.42 -18.80 19.86
C ARG A 406 2.41 -19.03 21.37
N GLN A 407 1.72 -20.08 21.84
CA GLN A 407 1.69 -20.45 23.25
C GLN A 407 3.04 -21.02 23.75
N PHE A 408 3.71 -21.85 22.95
CA PHE A 408 5.05 -22.37 23.28
C PHE A 408 6.11 -21.27 23.34
N GLY A 409 5.96 -20.22 22.53
CA GLY A 409 6.86 -19.07 22.50
C GLY A 409 8.12 -19.27 21.64
N PRO A 410 8.80 -18.16 21.30
CA PRO A 410 9.87 -18.12 20.30
C PRO A 410 11.09 -18.96 20.65
N GLU A 411 11.38 -19.14 21.93
CA GLU A 411 12.50 -19.96 22.42
C GLU A 411 12.34 -21.44 22.03
N VAL A 412 11.10 -21.92 21.89
CA VAL A 412 10.81 -23.32 21.60
C VAL A 412 10.73 -23.58 20.10
N TYR A 413 9.99 -22.74 19.36
CA TYR A 413 9.81 -22.96 17.92
C TYR A 413 10.95 -22.37 17.06
N GLY A 414 11.76 -21.45 17.59
CA GLY A 414 12.82 -20.76 16.84
C GLY A 414 13.86 -21.71 16.21
N GLU A 415 14.17 -22.83 16.87
CA GLU A 415 15.09 -23.85 16.34
C GLU A 415 14.53 -24.60 15.12
N VAL A 416 13.20 -24.72 15.03
CA VAL A 416 12.54 -25.63 14.08
C VAL A 416 11.78 -24.85 13.00
N ILE A 417 11.51 -23.55 13.19
CA ILE A 417 10.74 -22.70 12.26
C ILE A 417 11.31 -22.72 10.84
N GLY A 418 12.61 -22.92 10.69
CA GLY A 418 13.27 -23.06 9.39
C GLY A 418 12.76 -24.23 8.54
N THR A 419 12.24 -25.29 9.17
CA THR A 419 11.63 -26.44 8.47
C THR A 419 10.25 -26.12 7.88
N ALA A 420 9.58 -25.08 8.40
CA ALA A 420 8.31 -24.60 7.90
C ALA A 420 8.47 -23.78 6.61
N VAL A 421 9.60 -23.09 6.45
CA VAL A 421 9.85 -22.20 5.31
C VAL A 421 10.18 -23.01 4.05
N LYS A 422 9.25 -23.10 3.10
CA LYS A 422 9.46 -23.76 1.80
C LYS A 422 9.02 -22.87 0.64
N PRO A 423 9.67 -22.94 -0.54
CA PRO A 423 9.36 -22.10 -1.69
C PRO A 423 7.98 -22.36 -2.31
N GLY A 424 7.32 -23.48 -1.97
CA GLY A 424 5.98 -23.83 -2.45
C GLY A 424 4.85 -23.56 -1.46
N ASN A 425 5.14 -22.89 -0.34
CA ASN A 425 4.14 -22.61 0.69
C ASN A 425 3.01 -21.71 0.17
N ARG A 426 1.82 -21.91 0.73
CA ARG A 426 0.67 -21.03 0.46
C ARG A 426 0.96 -19.63 1.03
N GLU A 427 0.37 -18.61 0.43
CA GLU A 427 0.52 -17.24 0.94
C GLU A 427 0.08 -17.12 2.40
N MET A 428 -1.01 -17.78 2.78
CA MET A 428 -1.54 -17.83 4.15
C MET A 428 -0.54 -18.46 5.15
N GLU A 429 0.06 -19.59 4.77
CA GLU A 429 1.07 -20.27 5.58
C GLU A 429 2.29 -19.36 5.79
N ASN A 430 2.75 -18.70 4.73
CA ASN A 430 3.84 -17.73 4.84
C ASN A 430 3.46 -16.51 5.71
N SER A 431 2.21 -16.03 5.63
CA SER A 431 1.72 -14.95 6.50
C SER A 431 1.76 -15.33 7.98
N MET A 432 1.34 -16.55 8.34
CA MET A 432 1.41 -17.06 9.72
C MET A 432 2.85 -17.25 10.18
N ILE A 433 3.72 -17.80 9.32
CA ILE A 433 5.16 -17.93 9.63
C ILE A 433 5.78 -16.56 9.86
N LEU A 434 5.44 -15.55 9.05
CA LEU A 434 5.93 -14.18 9.24
C LEU A 434 5.52 -13.60 10.60
N GLU A 435 4.28 -13.83 11.05
CA GLU A 435 3.83 -13.39 12.39
C GLU A 435 4.58 -14.09 13.52
N LEU A 436 4.87 -15.39 13.37
CA LEU A 436 5.70 -16.11 14.33
C LEU A 436 7.15 -15.58 14.35
N LEU A 437 7.70 -15.17 13.20
CA LEU A 437 9.00 -14.52 13.09
C LEU A 437 8.99 -13.08 13.66
N GLU A 438 7.85 -12.40 13.61
CA GLU A 438 7.62 -11.08 14.21
C GLU A 438 7.60 -11.12 15.75
N ALA A 439 7.30 -12.27 16.35
CA ALA A 439 7.43 -12.48 17.79
C ALA A 439 8.87 -12.85 18.23
N MET A 440 9.74 -13.26 17.29
CA MET A 440 11.13 -13.65 17.58
C MET A 440 12.09 -12.44 17.66
N PRO A 441 13.21 -12.56 18.42
CA PRO A 441 14.31 -11.59 18.36
C PRO A 441 14.83 -11.39 16.93
N LEU A 442 15.12 -10.15 16.57
CA LEU A 442 15.50 -9.77 15.20
C LEU A 442 16.67 -10.60 14.65
N VAL A 443 17.69 -10.86 15.48
CA VAL A 443 18.91 -11.59 15.06
C VAL A 443 18.59 -13.00 14.57
N GLU A 444 17.65 -13.69 15.24
CA GLU A 444 17.24 -15.06 14.90
C GLU A 444 16.28 -15.09 13.71
N ALA A 445 15.41 -14.08 13.59
CA ALA A 445 14.43 -13.98 12.50
C ALA A 445 15.04 -13.50 11.17
N LEU A 446 16.16 -12.76 11.22
CA LEU A 446 16.73 -12.05 10.07
C LEU A 446 17.07 -12.93 8.86
N PRO A 447 17.66 -14.13 8.99
CA PRO A 447 17.91 -15.02 7.85
C PRO A 447 16.62 -15.38 7.10
N TRP A 448 15.53 -15.60 7.83
CA TRP A 448 14.23 -15.98 7.27
C TRP A 448 13.51 -14.78 6.66
N LEU A 449 13.44 -13.65 7.37
CA LEU A 449 12.85 -12.41 6.87
C LEU A 449 13.56 -11.92 5.60
N GLY A 450 14.90 -11.96 5.58
CA GLY A 450 15.68 -11.60 4.40
C GLY A 450 15.44 -12.52 3.21
N ASN A 451 15.19 -13.81 3.44
CA ASN A 451 14.78 -14.73 2.37
C ASN A 451 13.37 -14.41 1.87
N PHE A 452 12.41 -14.13 2.75
CA PHE A 452 11.05 -13.74 2.34
C PHE A 452 11.02 -12.45 1.52
N VAL A 453 11.83 -11.44 1.88
CA VAL A 453 11.98 -10.22 1.08
C VAL A 453 12.52 -10.54 -0.32
N ALA A 454 13.45 -11.48 -0.44
CA ALA A 454 14.06 -11.81 -1.72
C ALA A 454 13.22 -12.75 -2.60
N SER A 455 12.51 -13.74 -2.05
CA SER A 455 11.90 -14.83 -2.84
C SER A 455 10.44 -15.13 -2.53
N GLY A 456 9.78 -14.36 -1.66
CA GLY A 456 8.35 -14.55 -1.36
C GLY A 456 7.41 -14.11 -2.49
N THR A 457 6.13 -14.39 -2.33
CA THR A 457 5.07 -13.73 -3.12
C THR A 457 5.06 -12.22 -2.80
N MET A 458 4.51 -11.38 -3.67
CA MET A 458 4.61 -9.91 -3.52
C MET A 458 4.06 -9.41 -2.17
N SER A 459 2.94 -9.96 -1.70
CA SER A 459 2.35 -9.64 -0.39
C SER A 459 3.25 -10.07 0.79
N VAL A 460 3.84 -11.26 0.72
CA VAL A 460 4.78 -11.79 1.72
C VAL A 460 6.07 -10.98 1.72
N ARG A 461 6.60 -10.60 0.54
CA ARG A 461 7.74 -9.70 0.39
C ARG A 461 7.48 -8.34 1.06
N LEU A 462 6.30 -7.76 0.82
CA LEU A 462 5.88 -6.51 1.42
C LEU A 462 5.76 -6.59 2.94
N LYS A 463 5.07 -7.61 3.48
CA LYS A 463 4.92 -7.81 4.94
C LYS A 463 6.29 -8.02 5.61
N ALA A 464 7.15 -8.86 5.03
CA ALA A 464 8.51 -9.07 5.54
C ALA A 464 9.38 -7.80 5.52
N ALA A 465 9.29 -6.99 4.46
CA ALA A 465 10.02 -5.73 4.38
C ALA A 465 9.50 -4.69 5.38
N ARG A 466 8.17 -4.58 5.55
CA ARG A 466 7.57 -3.71 6.59
C ARG A 466 8.00 -4.11 7.98
N SER A 467 7.99 -5.41 8.30
CA SER A 467 8.48 -5.94 9.57
C SER A 467 9.93 -5.54 9.86
N LEU A 468 10.82 -5.64 8.85
CA LEU A 468 12.22 -5.19 8.99
C LEU A 468 12.33 -3.67 9.18
N CYS A 469 11.51 -2.88 8.49
CA CYS A 469 11.46 -1.43 8.64
C CYS A 469 10.99 -1.00 10.04
N GLU A 470 9.91 -1.61 10.54
CA GLU A 470 9.34 -1.32 11.87
C GLU A 470 10.32 -1.63 12.99
N ARG A 471 11.15 -2.67 12.80
CA ARG A 471 12.24 -3.04 13.71
C ARG A 471 13.49 -2.18 13.56
N GLY A 472 13.49 -1.19 12.65
CA GLY A 472 14.60 -0.26 12.44
C GLY A 472 15.86 -0.91 11.89
N TRP A 473 15.76 -2.07 11.24
CA TRP A 473 16.91 -2.78 10.72
C TRP A 473 17.52 -2.06 9.51
N LYS A 474 18.85 -1.90 9.51
CA LYS A 474 19.61 -1.33 8.40
C LYS A 474 20.50 -2.39 7.76
N PRO A 475 20.30 -2.73 6.48
CA PRO A 475 21.10 -3.73 5.78
C PRO A 475 22.55 -3.26 5.61
N GLN A 476 23.51 -4.15 5.89
CA GLN A 476 24.95 -3.93 5.70
C GLN A 476 25.60 -5.08 4.90
N GLY A 477 26.68 -4.76 4.19
CA GLY A 477 27.48 -5.73 3.42
C GLY A 477 26.62 -6.54 2.43
N LYS A 478 26.71 -7.88 2.51
CA LYS A 478 25.99 -8.81 1.63
C LYS A 478 24.47 -8.63 1.66
N HIS A 479 23.91 -8.26 2.82
CA HIS A 479 22.46 -8.02 2.93
C HIS A 479 22.03 -6.77 2.15
N ARG A 480 22.86 -5.72 2.12
CA ARG A 480 22.59 -4.51 1.34
C ARG A 480 22.56 -4.82 -0.15
N GLN A 481 23.57 -5.56 -0.64
CA GLN A 481 23.62 -5.97 -2.05
C GLN A 481 22.37 -6.77 -2.46
N ARG A 482 21.93 -7.73 -1.62
CA ARG A 482 20.73 -8.52 -1.92
C ARG A 482 19.45 -7.68 -1.98
N ILE A 483 19.35 -6.65 -1.12
CA ILE A 483 18.22 -5.71 -1.15
C ILE A 483 18.29 -4.83 -2.42
N GLU A 484 19.47 -4.39 -2.86
CA GLU A 484 19.64 -3.64 -4.11
C GLU A 484 19.28 -4.46 -5.36
N GLU A 485 19.64 -5.76 -5.38
CA GLU A 485 19.22 -6.71 -6.43
C GLU A 485 17.69 -6.82 -6.45
N THR A 486 17.07 -7.07 -5.29
CA THR A 486 15.62 -7.14 -5.12
C THR A 486 14.92 -5.84 -5.53
N PHE A 487 15.54 -4.70 -5.25
CA PHE A 487 15.05 -3.37 -5.64
C PHE A 487 15.04 -3.22 -7.17
N THR A 488 16.11 -3.64 -7.82
CA THR A 488 16.27 -3.60 -9.29
C THR A 488 15.26 -4.52 -9.98
N GLU A 489 15.03 -5.72 -9.44
CA GLU A 489 13.99 -6.64 -9.91
C GLU A 489 12.60 -6.02 -9.78
N THR A 490 12.31 -5.37 -8.64
CA THR A 490 11.01 -4.73 -8.38
C THR A 490 10.76 -3.58 -9.35
N LEU A 491 11.78 -2.77 -9.66
CA LEU A 491 11.68 -1.74 -10.70
C LEU A 491 11.37 -2.33 -12.08
N HIS A 492 11.99 -3.47 -12.43
CA HIS A 492 11.69 -4.16 -13.67
C HIS A 492 10.24 -4.67 -13.71
N ALA A 493 9.74 -5.21 -12.59
CA ALA A 493 8.34 -5.64 -12.45
C ALA A 493 7.36 -4.46 -12.63
N ILE A 494 7.65 -3.31 -12.03
CA ILE A 494 6.85 -2.08 -12.21
C ILE A 494 6.83 -1.65 -13.68
N ALA A 495 7.98 -1.66 -14.36
CA ALA A 495 8.06 -1.29 -15.77
C ALA A 495 7.21 -2.22 -16.67
N ARG A 496 7.20 -3.53 -16.37
CA ARG A 496 6.34 -4.52 -17.04
C ARG A 496 4.86 -4.28 -16.75
N LEU A 497 4.49 -4.00 -15.49
CA LEU A 497 3.11 -3.69 -15.12
C LEU A 497 2.60 -2.41 -15.79
N MET A 498 3.45 -1.37 -15.88
CA MET A 498 3.12 -0.13 -16.59
C MET A 498 2.83 -0.37 -18.07
N SER A 499 3.64 -1.19 -18.75
CA SER A 499 3.41 -1.48 -20.17
C SER A 499 2.11 -2.26 -20.39
N MET A 500 1.82 -3.24 -19.54
CA MET A 500 0.55 -3.99 -19.56
C MET A 500 -0.66 -3.07 -19.27
N GLN A 501 -0.55 -2.18 -18.28
CA GLN A 501 -1.61 -1.26 -17.89
C GLN A 501 -1.96 -0.28 -19.01
N ILE A 502 -0.96 0.28 -19.70
CA ILE A 502 -1.17 1.18 -20.84
C ILE A 502 -1.94 0.46 -21.96
N GLU A 503 -1.60 -0.79 -22.24
CA GLU A 503 -2.28 -1.59 -23.28
C GLU A 503 -3.68 -2.06 -22.84
N ALA A 504 -3.87 -2.37 -21.56
CA ALA A 504 -5.18 -2.65 -20.97
C ALA A 504 -6.13 -1.45 -21.12
N GLY A 505 -5.60 -0.24 -20.91
CA GLY A 505 -6.33 1.01 -21.12
C GLY A 505 -6.73 1.22 -22.58
N ARG A 506 -5.84 0.94 -23.53
CA ARG A 506 -6.14 1.02 -24.98
C ARG A 506 -7.22 0.05 -25.42
N SER A 507 -7.19 -1.17 -24.88
CA SER A 507 -8.16 -2.22 -25.16
C SER A 507 -9.47 -2.08 -24.38
N LYS A 508 -9.68 -0.95 -23.66
CA LYS A 508 -10.89 -0.63 -22.89
C LYS A 508 -11.33 -1.72 -21.89
N SER A 509 -10.39 -2.53 -21.39
CA SER A 509 -10.69 -3.55 -20.39
C SER A 509 -10.56 -2.95 -18.99
N PHE A 510 -11.68 -2.47 -18.45
CA PHE A 510 -11.70 -1.80 -17.15
C PHE A 510 -11.27 -2.70 -15.99
N LEU A 511 -11.78 -3.94 -15.94
CA LEU A 511 -11.44 -4.91 -14.88
C LEU A 511 -9.95 -5.23 -14.87
N LEU A 512 -9.39 -5.53 -16.05
CA LEU A 512 -7.98 -5.85 -16.17
C LEU A 512 -7.07 -4.65 -15.89
N ALA A 513 -7.47 -3.45 -16.33
CA ALA A 513 -6.73 -2.23 -16.02
C ALA A 513 -6.77 -1.89 -14.53
N ALA A 514 -7.87 -2.17 -13.84
CA ALA A 514 -8.01 -2.00 -12.40
C ALA A 514 -7.13 -3.00 -11.63
N SER A 515 -7.14 -4.28 -12.02
CA SER A 515 -6.31 -5.30 -11.36
C SER A 515 -4.82 -5.00 -11.52
N LEU A 516 -4.36 -4.63 -12.72
CA LEU A 516 -2.97 -4.24 -12.98
C LEU A 516 -2.55 -2.97 -12.22
N ARG A 517 -3.48 -2.03 -12.00
CA ARG A 517 -3.22 -0.84 -11.18
C ARG A 517 -2.98 -1.22 -9.72
N ASN A 518 -3.77 -2.16 -9.19
CA ASN A 518 -3.60 -2.63 -7.81
C ASN A 518 -2.27 -3.41 -7.62
N GLU A 519 -1.90 -4.26 -8.58
CA GLU A 519 -0.59 -4.93 -8.59
C GLU A 519 0.57 -3.94 -8.61
N ARG A 520 0.44 -2.91 -9.46
CA ARG A 520 1.44 -1.83 -9.54
C ARG A 520 1.53 -1.05 -8.23
N GLN A 521 0.39 -0.78 -7.58
CA GLN A 521 0.38 -0.09 -6.28
C GLN A 521 1.10 -0.92 -5.22
N THR A 522 0.80 -2.23 -5.14
CA THR A 522 1.46 -3.15 -4.20
C THR A 522 2.97 -3.23 -4.45
N CYS A 523 3.41 -3.28 -5.71
CA CYS A 523 4.82 -3.23 -6.07
C CYS A 523 5.48 -1.89 -5.69
N THR A 524 4.73 -0.79 -5.79
CA THR A 524 5.22 0.55 -5.42
C THR A 524 5.37 0.67 -3.91
N ASP A 525 4.41 0.13 -3.15
CA ASP A 525 4.50 0.06 -1.68
C ASP A 525 5.68 -0.81 -1.23
N PHE A 526 5.96 -1.91 -1.93
CA PHE A 526 7.13 -2.74 -1.67
C PHE A 526 8.43 -2.02 -2.01
N LEU A 527 8.50 -1.35 -3.17
CA LEU A 527 9.63 -0.50 -3.53
C LEU A 527 9.88 0.57 -2.46
N PHE A 528 8.82 1.14 -1.89
CA PHE A 528 8.91 2.11 -0.79
C PHE A 528 9.54 1.49 0.46
N SER A 529 9.07 0.31 0.88
CA SER A 529 9.69 -0.39 2.02
C SER A 529 11.16 -0.71 1.78
N LEU A 530 11.54 -1.15 0.58
CA LEU A 530 12.96 -1.36 0.25
C LEU A 530 13.78 -0.07 0.27
N LEU A 531 13.19 1.05 -0.17
CA LEU A 531 13.83 2.35 -0.11
C LEU A 531 14.05 2.81 1.34
N VAL A 532 13.08 2.59 2.23
CA VAL A 532 13.22 2.86 3.67
C VAL A 532 14.39 2.06 4.26
N LEU A 533 14.57 0.80 3.86
CA LEU A 533 15.71 -0.02 4.31
C LEU A 533 17.05 0.52 3.80
N LEU A 534 17.14 0.97 2.55
CA LEU A 534 18.40 1.44 1.95
C LEU A 534 18.79 2.86 2.36
N ALA A 535 17.81 3.75 2.45
CA ALA A 535 17.97 5.20 2.57
C ALA A 535 17.46 5.79 3.90
N GLY A 536 16.65 5.05 4.67
CA GLY A 536 15.96 5.55 5.85
C GLY A 536 14.57 6.12 5.56
N SER A 537 13.71 6.19 6.59
CA SER A 537 12.31 6.64 6.49
C SER A 537 12.19 8.05 5.92
N ASP A 538 12.99 8.98 6.43
CA ASP A 538 12.86 10.39 6.11
C ASP A 538 13.26 10.64 4.65
N ALA A 539 14.38 10.06 4.20
CA ALA A 539 14.79 10.16 2.80
C ALA A 539 13.81 9.44 1.86
N ALA A 540 13.27 8.29 2.25
CA ALA A 540 12.31 7.55 1.44
C ALA A 540 11.00 8.33 1.24
N THR A 541 10.49 9.01 2.27
CA THR A 541 9.28 9.85 2.15
C THR A 541 9.49 11.07 1.23
N VAL A 542 10.71 11.64 1.20
CA VAL A 542 11.05 12.74 0.28
C VAL A 542 11.15 12.23 -1.16
N ILE A 543 11.73 11.06 -1.37
CA ILE A 543 11.89 10.45 -2.71
C ILE A 543 10.53 9.95 -3.24
N MET A 544 9.75 9.29 -2.39
CA MET A 544 8.44 8.72 -2.68
C MET A 544 7.41 9.33 -1.74
N HIS A 545 6.94 10.53 -2.09
CA HIS A 545 5.85 11.15 -1.37
C HIS A 545 4.53 10.44 -1.74
N PRO A 546 3.77 9.91 -0.76
CA PRO A 546 2.46 9.33 -1.04
C PRO A 546 1.48 10.45 -1.47
N SER A 547 0.58 10.14 -2.40
CA SER A 547 -0.48 10.98 -2.99
C SER A 547 -0.13 11.83 -4.23
N GLY A 548 -0.59 11.35 -5.39
CA GLY A 548 -1.98 11.62 -5.81
C GLY A 548 -2.23 12.78 -6.77
N ASN A 549 -1.24 13.63 -7.08
CA ASN A 549 -1.42 14.67 -8.10
C ASN A 549 -0.16 14.91 -8.94
N ASP A 550 -0.43 15.17 -10.23
CA ASP A 550 0.45 15.18 -11.40
C ASP A 550 1.41 16.40 -11.44
N ASP A 551 2.04 16.72 -10.31
CA ASP A 551 2.87 17.91 -10.17
C ASP A 551 4.27 17.63 -10.73
N SER A 552 4.52 18.09 -11.95
CA SER A 552 5.82 18.04 -12.64
C SER A 552 7.03 18.56 -11.83
N TYR A 553 6.76 19.33 -10.77
CA TYR A 553 7.74 19.89 -9.82
C TYR A 553 8.29 18.83 -8.85
N ARG A 554 7.44 17.90 -8.39
CA ARG A 554 7.82 16.84 -7.42
C ARG A 554 8.84 15.86 -8.00
N ALA A 555 8.73 15.60 -9.30
CA ALA A 555 9.68 14.76 -10.03
C ALA A 555 11.13 15.33 -10.03
N GLY A 556 11.26 16.66 -9.99
CA GLY A 556 12.56 17.33 -9.90
C GLY A 556 13.22 17.18 -8.53
N ILE A 557 12.43 17.22 -7.45
CA ILE A 557 12.88 16.98 -6.08
C ILE A 557 13.30 15.52 -5.91
N ALA A 558 12.43 14.58 -6.32
CA ALA A 558 12.72 13.15 -6.23
C ALA A 558 14.04 12.82 -6.95
N SER A 559 14.24 13.37 -8.17
CA SER A 559 15.50 13.16 -8.90
C SER A 559 16.74 13.72 -8.19
N GLU A 560 16.61 14.80 -7.44
CA GLU A 560 17.72 15.40 -6.68
C GLU A 560 18.00 14.62 -5.39
N ALA A 561 16.95 14.22 -4.68
CA ALA A 561 17.05 13.37 -3.49
C ALA A 561 17.66 12.00 -3.80
N ILE A 562 17.28 11.38 -4.94
CA ILE A 562 17.87 10.12 -5.41
C ILE A 562 19.37 10.27 -5.66
N GLU A 563 19.82 11.38 -6.25
CA GLU A 563 21.24 11.60 -6.53
C GLU A 563 22.06 11.79 -5.24
N ALA A 564 21.47 12.47 -4.25
CA ALA A 564 22.13 12.70 -2.97
C ALA A 564 22.26 11.42 -2.14
N VAL A 565 21.22 10.58 -2.13
CA VAL A 565 21.08 9.50 -1.15
C VAL A 565 21.45 8.11 -1.68
N MET A 566 21.10 7.80 -2.92
CA MET A 566 21.16 6.41 -3.40
C MET A 566 22.55 6.04 -3.90
N ASP A 567 22.85 4.74 -4.01
CA ASP A 567 24.07 4.23 -4.64
C ASP A 567 24.00 4.29 -6.17
N PRO A 568 25.15 4.43 -6.87
CA PRO A 568 25.20 4.62 -8.32
C PRO A 568 24.53 3.49 -9.13
N SER A 569 24.46 2.28 -8.60
CA SER A 569 23.76 1.12 -9.18
C SER A 569 22.26 1.37 -9.36
N VAL A 570 21.61 1.97 -8.36
CA VAL A 570 20.15 2.11 -8.27
C VAL A 570 19.65 3.49 -8.72
N ARG A 571 20.52 4.51 -8.73
CA ARG A 571 20.19 5.90 -9.10
C ARG A 571 19.49 6.03 -10.45
N ARG A 572 20.06 5.43 -11.51
CA ARG A 572 19.61 5.64 -12.89
C ARG A 572 18.22 5.02 -13.15
N PRO A 573 17.96 3.76 -12.75
CA PRO A 573 16.62 3.18 -12.82
C PRO A 573 15.56 3.92 -12.00
N LEU A 574 15.88 4.29 -10.76
CA LEU A 574 14.93 4.98 -9.89
C LEU A 574 14.56 6.38 -10.41
N ARG A 575 15.53 7.07 -11.02
CA ARG A 575 15.30 8.34 -11.71
C ARG A 575 14.37 8.18 -12.90
N ALA A 576 14.54 7.14 -13.71
CA ALA A 576 13.66 6.91 -14.86
C ALA A 576 12.19 6.73 -14.43
N LEU A 577 11.96 6.09 -13.27
CA LEU A 577 10.62 5.90 -12.71
C LEU A 577 10.05 7.16 -12.06
N LEU A 578 10.80 7.85 -11.19
CA LEU A 578 10.29 8.95 -10.36
C LEU A 578 10.56 10.36 -10.91
N GLY A 579 11.49 10.49 -11.87
CA GLY A 579 11.89 11.76 -12.49
C GLY A 579 10.92 12.29 -13.55
N ASN A 580 9.90 11.51 -13.91
CA ASN A 580 8.87 11.86 -14.88
C ASN A 580 7.47 11.88 -14.24
N HIS A 581 6.58 12.70 -14.80
CA HIS A 581 5.19 12.84 -14.36
C HIS A 581 4.27 11.87 -15.13
N ASN A 582 4.45 11.76 -16.45
CA ASN A 582 3.67 10.88 -17.31
C ASN A 582 4.22 9.44 -17.34
N ASP A 583 3.34 8.46 -17.24
CA ASP A 583 3.66 7.03 -17.33
C ASP A 583 4.26 6.63 -18.67
N HIS A 584 3.88 7.28 -19.78
CA HIS A 584 4.49 7.04 -21.08
C HIS A 584 5.98 7.41 -21.11
N ASP A 585 6.34 8.53 -20.47
CA ASP A 585 7.72 9.01 -20.41
C ASP A 585 8.56 8.15 -19.46
N ARG A 586 8.00 7.79 -18.30
CA ARG A 586 8.60 6.83 -17.37
C ARG A 586 8.93 5.51 -18.05
N LEU A 587 7.97 4.95 -18.81
CA LEU A 587 8.16 3.69 -19.51
C LEU A 587 9.21 3.81 -20.63
N ALA A 588 9.23 4.92 -21.37
CA ALA A 588 10.24 5.15 -22.41
C ALA A 588 11.66 5.13 -21.83
N GLU A 589 11.90 5.82 -20.71
CA GLU A 589 13.21 5.81 -20.06
C GLU A 589 13.55 4.47 -19.41
N LEU A 590 12.59 3.81 -18.77
CA LEU A 590 12.79 2.47 -18.18
C LEU A 590 13.06 1.42 -19.25
N SER A 591 12.47 1.55 -20.45
CA SER A 591 12.70 0.62 -21.56
C SER A 591 14.12 0.67 -22.14
N LEU A 592 14.86 1.76 -21.87
CA LEU A 592 16.29 1.86 -22.22
C LEU A 592 17.18 1.09 -21.24
N LEU A 593 16.71 0.88 -20.01
CA LEU A 593 17.44 0.21 -18.94
C LEU A 593 17.07 -1.25 -18.81
N TYR A 594 15.81 -1.56 -19.10
CA TYR A 594 15.25 -2.89 -19.00
C TYR A 594 14.59 -3.30 -20.31
N PRO A 595 14.76 -4.56 -20.75
CA PRO A 595 14.09 -5.06 -21.94
C PRO A 595 12.59 -5.21 -21.68
N VAL A 596 11.81 -4.15 -21.92
CA VAL A 596 10.35 -4.21 -21.89
C VAL A 596 9.84 -4.45 -23.31
N ARG A 597 9.34 -5.67 -23.58
CA ARG A 597 8.81 -6.02 -24.90
C ARG A 597 7.61 -5.14 -25.23
N SER A 598 7.63 -4.48 -26.39
CA SER A 598 6.48 -3.74 -26.88
C SER A 598 5.36 -4.72 -27.26
N LEU A 599 4.15 -4.49 -26.75
CA LEU A 599 2.95 -5.33 -26.99
C LEU A 599 2.37 -5.22 -28.42
N ARG A 600 3.03 -4.53 -29.36
CA ARG A 600 2.53 -4.38 -30.74
C ARG A 600 2.48 -5.75 -31.43
N GLY A 601 1.28 -6.36 -31.48
CA GLY A 601 0.98 -7.58 -32.22
C GLY A 601 0.86 -8.89 -31.42
N ARG A 602 1.05 -8.89 -30.09
CA ARG A 602 0.74 -10.06 -29.23
C ARG A 602 -0.49 -9.77 -28.37
N SER A 603 -1.30 -10.79 -28.08
CA SER A 603 -2.43 -10.63 -27.18
C SER A 603 -1.94 -10.26 -25.78
N LEU A 604 -2.49 -9.20 -25.20
CA LEU A 604 -2.22 -8.79 -23.82
C LEU A 604 -2.45 -9.95 -22.84
N ALA A 605 -3.47 -10.76 -23.11
CA ALA A 605 -3.81 -11.93 -22.31
C ALA A 605 -2.69 -12.97 -22.27
N SER A 606 -2.05 -13.30 -23.40
CA SER A 606 -0.95 -14.29 -23.41
C SER A 606 0.29 -13.76 -22.69
N LEU A 607 0.57 -12.45 -22.76
CA LEU A 607 1.67 -11.85 -21.99
C LEU A 607 1.42 -11.93 -20.48
N ILE A 608 0.21 -11.64 -20.02
CA ILE A 608 -0.16 -11.73 -18.60
C ILE A 608 -0.08 -13.17 -18.12
N LEU A 609 -0.61 -14.11 -18.90
CA LEU A 609 -0.62 -15.52 -18.56
C LEU A 609 0.77 -16.16 -18.58
N SER A 610 1.69 -15.68 -19.42
CA SER A 610 3.09 -16.10 -19.42
C SER A 610 3.95 -15.42 -18.34
N SER A 611 3.39 -14.44 -17.63
CA SER A 611 4.14 -13.70 -16.60
C SER A 611 4.20 -14.46 -15.28
N GLU A 612 5.33 -14.25 -14.58
CA GLU A 612 5.58 -14.83 -13.26
C GLU A 612 4.51 -14.40 -12.25
N GLN A 613 4.21 -15.28 -11.29
CA GLN A 613 3.22 -15.02 -10.24
C GLN A 613 3.63 -13.86 -9.31
N THR A 614 4.92 -13.55 -9.25
CA THR A 614 5.48 -12.41 -8.51
C THR A 614 5.13 -11.06 -9.13
N ILE A 615 4.80 -11.03 -10.42
CA ILE A 615 4.47 -9.82 -11.18
C ILE A 615 2.96 -9.70 -11.38
N THR A 616 2.30 -10.82 -11.74
CA THR A 616 0.85 -10.86 -11.99
C THR A 616 0.20 -11.92 -11.11
N GLY A 617 -0.70 -11.49 -10.23
CA GLY A 617 -1.46 -12.35 -9.33
C GLY A 617 -2.54 -13.17 -10.01
N THR A 618 -3.23 -13.96 -9.19
CA THR A 618 -4.25 -14.93 -9.60
C THR A 618 -5.45 -14.24 -10.23
N TRP A 619 -5.92 -13.15 -9.63
CA TRP A 619 -7.03 -12.34 -10.11
C TRP A 619 -6.72 -11.66 -11.43
N THR A 620 -5.51 -11.11 -11.60
CA THR A 620 -5.09 -10.47 -12.85
C THR A 620 -5.05 -11.48 -14.01
N LYS A 621 -4.57 -12.70 -13.74
CA LYS A 621 -4.59 -13.82 -14.72
C LYS A 621 -6.02 -14.30 -15.01
N ALA A 622 -6.88 -14.39 -14.00
CA ALA A 622 -8.30 -14.70 -14.17
C ALA A 622 -9.01 -13.65 -15.05
N CYS A 623 -8.78 -12.36 -14.79
CA CYS A 623 -9.28 -11.26 -15.64
C CYS A 623 -8.82 -11.38 -17.09
N ALA A 624 -7.57 -11.81 -17.32
CA ALA A 624 -7.03 -12.02 -18.67
C ALA A 624 -7.71 -13.19 -19.39
N LEU A 625 -7.94 -14.32 -18.69
CA LEU A 625 -8.69 -15.47 -19.23
C LEU A 625 -10.14 -15.10 -19.52
N HIS A 626 -10.80 -14.45 -18.57
CA HIS A 626 -12.18 -13.99 -18.70
C HIS A 626 -12.35 -13.09 -19.93
N LYS A 627 -11.45 -12.11 -20.08
CA LYS A 627 -11.43 -11.22 -21.25
C LYS A 627 -11.26 -12.01 -22.55
N ALA A 628 -10.35 -12.97 -22.59
CA ALA A 628 -10.13 -13.79 -23.77
C ALA A 628 -11.35 -14.67 -24.12
N ALA A 629 -12.07 -15.18 -23.11
CA ALA A 629 -13.34 -15.88 -23.32
C ALA A 629 -14.41 -14.97 -23.94
N MET A 630 -14.50 -13.71 -23.49
CA MET A 630 -15.44 -12.73 -24.05
C MET A 630 -15.09 -12.31 -25.49
N GLU A 631 -13.80 -12.09 -25.78
CA GLU A 631 -13.32 -11.68 -27.11
C GLU A 631 -13.22 -12.87 -28.10
N ARG A 632 -13.34 -14.10 -27.62
CA ARG A 632 -13.24 -15.37 -28.38
C ARG A 632 -11.97 -15.49 -29.23
N GLN A 633 -10.89 -14.82 -28.85
CA GLN A 633 -9.62 -14.81 -29.59
C GLN A 633 -8.43 -14.59 -28.64
N GLY A 634 -7.24 -14.95 -29.12
CA GLY A 634 -5.98 -14.45 -28.56
C GLY A 634 -5.28 -15.32 -27.53
N LEU A 635 -5.60 -16.61 -27.42
CA LEU A 635 -4.88 -17.54 -26.54
C LEU A 635 -4.47 -18.85 -27.22
N ASP A 636 -3.27 -19.32 -26.89
CA ASP A 636 -2.74 -20.59 -27.36
C ASP A 636 -3.33 -21.75 -26.56
N ARG A 637 -3.66 -22.85 -27.24
CA ARG A 637 -4.23 -24.07 -26.63
C ARG A 637 -3.44 -24.54 -25.41
N GLU A 638 -2.11 -24.63 -25.53
CA GLU A 638 -1.23 -25.15 -24.47
C GLU A 638 -1.29 -24.30 -23.21
N GLN A 639 -1.33 -22.97 -23.36
CA GLN A 639 -1.43 -22.05 -22.22
C GLN A 639 -2.75 -22.25 -21.49
N VAL A 640 -3.87 -22.27 -22.22
CA VAL A 640 -5.20 -22.45 -21.61
C VAL A 640 -5.27 -23.80 -20.89
N VAL A 641 -4.88 -24.89 -21.54
CA VAL A 641 -4.88 -26.25 -20.96
C VAL A 641 -3.99 -26.32 -19.73
N SER A 642 -2.84 -25.63 -19.70
CA SER A 642 -1.97 -25.65 -18.52
C SER A 642 -2.66 -25.10 -17.25
N TYR A 643 -3.55 -24.12 -17.40
CA TYR A 643 -4.29 -23.53 -16.29
C TYR A 643 -5.42 -24.42 -15.74
N LEU A 644 -5.89 -25.41 -16.51
CA LEU A 644 -6.79 -26.46 -15.98
C LEU A 644 -6.14 -27.30 -14.88
N PHE A 645 -4.80 -27.40 -14.88
CA PHE A 645 -4.02 -28.14 -13.89
C PHE A 645 -3.39 -27.23 -12.83
N SER A 646 -3.76 -25.95 -12.79
CA SER A 646 -3.27 -25.01 -11.79
C SER A 646 -3.76 -25.38 -10.38
N THR A 647 -3.08 -24.90 -9.35
CA THR A 647 -3.51 -25.12 -7.95
C THR A 647 -4.71 -24.25 -7.56
N SER A 648 -4.94 -23.14 -8.27
CA SER A 648 -6.02 -22.20 -8.00
C SER A 648 -7.32 -22.63 -8.66
N MET A 649 -8.37 -22.82 -7.86
CA MET A 649 -9.70 -23.18 -8.35
C MET A 649 -10.29 -22.14 -9.31
N LEU A 650 -9.98 -20.86 -9.10
CA LEU A 650 -10.42 -19.74 -9.96
C LEU A 650 -9.82 -19.84 -11.37
N LEU A 651 -8.52 -20.09 -11.47
CA LEU A 651 -7.83 -20.21 -12.77
C LEU A 651 -8.29 -21.45 -13.54
N GLN A 652 -8.62 -22.53 -12.84
CA GLN A 652 -9.23 -23.72 -13.46
C GLN A 652 -10.61 -23.40 -14.06
N GLU A 653 -11.47 -22.66 -13.35
CA GLU A 653 -12.81 -22.27 -13.84
C GLU A 653 -12.72 -21.36 -15.05
N GLU A 654 -11.93 -20.29 -14.96
CA GLU A 654 -11.80 -19.34 -16.08
C GLU A 654 -11.13 -19.99 -17.30
N SER A 655 -10.17 -20.90 -17.11
CA SER A 655 -9.61 -21.68 -18.21
C SER A 655 -10.67 -22.58 -18.87
N ALA A 656 -11.49 -23.28 -18.08
CA ALA A 656 -12.57 -24.10 -18.59
C ALA A 656 -13.66 -23.29 -19.31
N LEU A 657 -13.94 -22.07 -18.85
CA LEU A 657 -14.81 -21.12 -19.54
C LEU A 657 -14.24 -20.73 -20.90
N VAL A 658 -12.94 -20.42 -20.97
CA VAL A 658 -12.23 -20.13 -22.24
C VAL A 658 -12.35 -21.33 -23.20
N ILE A 659 -12.09 -22.56 -22.71
CA ILE A 659 -12.20 -23.79 -23.52
C ILE A 659 -13.61 -23.96 -24.08
N ARG A 660 -14.63 -23.76 -23.25
CA ARG A 660 -16.04 -23.82 -23.69
C ARG A 660 -16.33 -22.83 -24.82
N THR A 661 -15.76 -21.63 -24.76
CA THR A 661 -16.01 -20.57 -25.75
C THR A 661 -15.20 -20.70 -27.04
N LEU A 662 -13.97 -21.22 -26.95
CA LEU A 662 -13.05 -21.32 -28.08
C LEU A 662 -13.17 -22.67 -28.79
N ASN A 663 -12.95 -23.76 -28.05
CA ASN A 663 -13.01 -25.12 -28.58
C ASN A 663 -13.21 -26.15 -27.44
N PRO A 664 -14.45 -26.65 -27.26
CA PRO A 664 -14.77 -27.66 -26.24
C PRO A 664 -13.97 -28.96 -26.36
N ASP A 665 -13.47 -29.31 -27.55
CA ASP A 665 -12.74 -30.57 -27.78
C ASP A 665 -11.43 -30.62 -26.97
N TRP A 666 -10.83 -29.46 -26.67
CA TRP A 666 -9.61 -29.40 -25.85
C TRP A 666 -9.82 -29.98 -24.44
N TYR A 667 -11.04 -29.91 -23.91
CA TYR A 667 -11.38 -30.54 -22.63
C TYR A 667 -11.45 -32.07 -22.76
N SER A 668 -12.11 -32.58 -23.81
CA SER A 668 -12.29 -34.02 -24.02
C SER A 668 -10.96 -34.78 -24.09
N GLU A 669 -9.92 -34.17 -24.66
CA GLU A 669 -8.58 -34.75 -24.75
C GLU A 669 -7.81 -34.77 -23.42
N THR A 670 -8.21 -33.93 -22.46
CA THR A 670 -7.43 -33.67 -21.23
C THR A 670 -8.15 -34.09 -19.95
N GLU A 671 -9.46 -34.35 -20.03
CA GLU A 671 -10.33 -34.71 -18.91
C GLU A 671 -9.78 -35.88 -18.09
N ALA A 672 -9.26 -36.94 -18.75
CA ALA A 672 -8.75 -38.15 -18.09
C ALA A 672 -7.57 -37.90 -17.14
N ARG A 673 -6.91 -36.73 -17.23
CA ARG A 673 -5.78 -36.34 -16.39
C ARG A 673 -6.19 -35.56 -15.15
N LEU A 674 -7.45 -35.11 -15.06
CA LEU A 674 -7.96 -34.35 -13.93
C LEU A 674 -8.41 -35.29 -12.80
N LYS A 675 -8.08 -34.92 -11.56
CA LYS A 675 -8.49 -35.66 -10.35
C LYS A 675 -9.87 -35.17 -9.87
N GLU A 676 -10.64 -36.07 -9.28
CA GLU A 676 -11.84 -35.76 -8.51
C GLU A 676 -11.44 -35.03 -7.20
N PRO A 677 -12.16 -33.98 -6.75
CA PRO A 677 -13.46 -33.48 -7.23
C PRO A 677 -13.39 -32.45 -8.38
N ALA A 678 -12.20 -31.95 -8.74
CA ALA A 678 -12.04 -30.86 -9.71
C ALA A 678 -12.64 -31.21 -11.09
N ARG A 679 -12.48 -32.46 -11.54
CA ARG A 679 -13.05 -32.96 -12.80
C ARG A 679 -14.56 -32.72 -12.92
N SER A 680 -15.34 -33.07 -11.89
CA SER A 680 -16.80 -32.95 -11.88
C SER A 680 -17.29 -31.50 -11.97
N ARG A 681 -16.57 -30.58 -11.29
CA ARG A 681 -16.87 -29.15 -11.33
C ARG A 681 -16.55 -28.54 -12.70
N ILE A 682 -15.40 -28.90 -13.26
CA ILE A 682 -14.97 -28.40 -14.57
C ILE A 682 -15.90 -28.93 -15.67
N SER A 683 -16.29 -30.21 -15.63
CA SER A 683 -17.23 -30.77 -16.63
C SER A 683 -18.60 -30.09 -16.58
N ALA A 684 -19.11 -29.77 -15.38
CA ALA A 684 -20.34 -29.00 -15.21
C ALA A 684 -20.25 -27.59 -15.82
N LEU A 685 -19.07 -26.95 -15.74
CA LEU A 685 -18.86 -25.63 -16.33
C LEU A 685 -18.77 -25.68 -17.86
N VAL A 686 -18.01 -26.64 -18.41
CA VAL A 686 -17.82 -26.84 -19.86
C VAL A 686 -19.14 -27.23 -20.54
N SER A 687 -19.94 -28.10 -19.90
CA SER A 687 -21.29 -28.47 -20.37
C SER A 687 -22.34 -27.36 -20.22
N GLY A 688 -22.04 -26.31 -19.46
CA GLY A 688 -22.98 -25.20 -19.20
C GLY A 688 -24.04 -25.51 -18.15
N ALA A 689 -23.94 -26.64 -17.45
CA ALA A 689 -24.83 -26.97 -16.34
C ALA A 689 -24.64 -26.05 -15.11
N LEU A 690 -23.44 -25.47 -14.96
CA LEU A 690 -23.16 -24.50 -13.91
C LEU A 690 -23.52 -23.07 -14.37
N PRO A 691 -24.40 -22.35 -13.66
CA PRO A 691 -24.73 -20.96 -14.00
C PRO A 691 -23.51 -20.05 -13.80
N PRO A 692 -23.35 -18.99 -14.60
CA PRO A 692 -22.19 -18.08 -14.50
C PRO A 692 -22.10 -17.42 -13.12
N ALA A 693 -23.24 -17.13 -12.47
CA ALA A 693 -23.27 -16.59 -11.11
C ALA A 693 -22.66 -17.54 -10.05
N ALA A 694 -22.60 -18.85 -10.30
CA ALA A 694 -22.00 -19.79 -9.37
C ALA A 694 -20.45 -19.82 -9.44
N THR A 695 -19.84 -19.21 -10.46
CA THR A 695 -18.39 -19.16 -10.64
C THR A 695 -17.70 -18.30 -9.57
N ILE A 696 -16.46 -18.65 -9.21
CA ILE A 696 -15.67 -17.89 -8.22
C ILE A 696 -15.39 -16.47 -8.74
N PHE A 697 -15.25 -16.29 -10.05
CA PHE A 697 -15.00 -14.99 -10.66
C PHE A 697 -16.15 -14.00 -10.40
N GLU A 698 -17.40 -14.38 -10.69
CA GLU A 698 -18.56 -13.51 -10.45
C GLU A 698 -18.83 -13.30 -8.95
N LYS A 699 -18.60 -14.32 -8.12
CA LYS A 699 -18.67 -14.16 -6.65
C LYS A 699 -17.64 -13.15 -6.14
N THR A 700 -16.40 -13.22 -6.61
CA THR A 700 -15.33 -12.27 -6.22
C THR A 700 -15.70 -10.85 -6.64
N ARG A 701 -16.20 -10.67 -7.86
CA ARG A 701 -16.69 -9.38 -8.36
C ARG A 701 -17.88 -8.86 -7.56
N PHE A 702 -18.80 -9.72 -7.17
CA PHE A 702 -19.94 -9.33 -6.34
C PHE A 702 -19.48 -8.87 -4.96
N LEU A 703 -18.56 -9.61 -4.32
CA LEU A 703 -18.00 -9.23 -3.02
C LEU A 703 -17.21 -7.93 -3.10
N SER A 704 -16.50 -7.66 -4.21
CA SER A 704 -15.77 -6.39 -4.38
C SER A 704 -16.66 -5.17 -4.48
N LEU A 705 -17.89 -5.35 -4.96
CA LEU A 705 -18.92 -4.31 -4.93
C LEU A 705 -19.56 -4.13 -3.54
N CYS A 706 -19.62 -5.20 -2.74
CA CYS A 706 -20.15 -5.14 -1.38
C CYS A 706 -19.15 -4.53 -0.39
N PHE A 707 -17.88 -4.93 -0.48
CA PHE A 707 -16.81 -4.52 0.40
C PHE A 707 -15.78 -3.68 -0.36
N ASN A 708 -16.06 -2.38 -0.44
CA ASN A 708 -15.14 -1.42 -1.04
C ASN A 708 -13.79 -1.40 -0.27
N ASN A 709 -12.70 -1.16 -1.00
CA ASN A 709 -11.32 -1.05 -0.50
C ASN A 709 -10.61 -2.36 -0.11
N ILE A 710 -11.22 -3.53 -0.30
CA ILE A 710 -10.50 -4.79 -0.21
C ILE A 710 -10.08 -5.22 -1.63
N PRO A 711 -8.78 -5.50 -1.87
CA PRO A 711 -8.33 -6.01 -3.16
C PRO A 711 -8.99 -7.32 -3.56
N GLU A 712 -9.36 -7.47 -4.83
CA GLU A 712 -10.05 -8.66 -5.32
C GLU A 712 -9.21 -9.93 -5.19
N GLU A 713 -7.88 -9.83 -5.30
CA GLU A 713 -6.95 -10.96 -5.06
C GLU A 713 -7.17 -11.58 -3.67
N LYS A 714 -7.44 -10.75 -2.66
CA LYS A 714 -7.68 -11.21 -1.29
C LYS A 714 -9.07 -11.83 -1.16
N MET A 715 -10.06 -11.27 -1.84
CA MET A 715 -11.44 -11.75 -1.78
C MET A 715 -11.66 -13.16 -2.36
N ILE A 716 -10.73 -13.68 -3.18
CA ILE A 716 -10.86 -15.00 -3.80
C ILE A 716 -11.14 -16.10 -2.76
N MET A 717 -10.49 -16.03 -1.59
CA MET A 717 -10.71 -17.01 -0.51
C MET A 717 -12.16 -16.97 -0.04
N LEU A 718 -12.67 -15.78 0.28
CA LEU A 718 -14.05 -15.61 0.74
C LEU A 718 -15.07 -16.02 -0.33
N ALA A 719 -14.78 -15.69 -1.59
CA ALA A 719 -15.59 -16.07 -2.74
C ALA A 719 -15.64 -17.59 -2.96
N SER A 720 -14.59 -18.33 -2.57
CA SER A 720 -14.56 -19.78 -2.69
C SER A 720 -15.45 -20.50 -1.66
N GLY A 721 -15.63 -19.92 -0.46
CA GLY A 721 -16.56 -20.43 0.57
C GLY A 721 -18.02 -20.05 0.32
N MET A 722 -18.25 -19.00 -0.45
CA MET A 722 -19.56 -18.46 -0.76
C MET A 722 -20.40 -19.44 -1.63
N ARG A 723 -21.64 -19.70 -1.20
CA ARG A 723 -22.57 -20.63 -1.86
C ARG A 723 -23.60 -19.88 -2.70
N TYR A 724 -23.91 -20.43 -3.86
CA TYR A 724 -24.98 -19.94 -4.74
C TYR A 724 -26.09 -20.99 -4.81
N SER A 725 -27.33 -20.57 -4.61
CA SER A 725 -28.52 -21.38 -4.84
C SER A 725 -29.46 -20.68 -5.82
N GLU A 726 -30.11 -21.45 -6.69
CA GLU A 726 -31.22 -20.95 -7.52
C GLU A 726 -32.56 -20.95 -6.76
N SER A 727 -32.64 -21.62 -5.61
CA SER A 727 -33.86 -21.70 -4.79
C SER A 727 -33.99 -20.51 -3.84
N TYR A 728 -35.22 -20.02 -3.69
CA TYR A 728 -35.60 -18.84 -2.90
C TYR A 728 -35.88 -19.19 -1.42
N ASP A 729 -35.14 -20.12 -0.82
CA ASP A 729 -35.25 -20.39 0.62
C ASP A 729 -34.44 -19.34 1.40
N ALA A 730 -34.88 -18.09 1.31
CA ALA A 730 -34.30 -16.93 1.98
C ALA A 730 -34.75 -16.85 3.45
N THR A 731 -34.83 -17.97 4.15
CA THR A 731 -34.86 -17.91 5.61
C THR A 731 -33.48 -17.45 6.07
N SER A 732 -33.41 -16.31 6.76
CA SER A 732 -32.20 -15.83 7.42
C SER A 732 -31.74 -16.89 8.42
N LEU A 733 -30.88 -17.79 7.98
CA LEU A 733 -30.27 -18.77 8.87
C LEU A 733 -29.35 -18.02 9.82
N PRO A 734 -29.47 -18.21 11.14
CA PRO A 734 -28.59 -17.55 12.09
C PRO A 734 -27.14 -17.92 11.77
N GLY A 735 -26.27 -16.90 11.64
CA GLY A 735 -24.86 -17.10 11.28
C GLY A 735 -24.53 -17.14 9.79
N VAL A 736 -25.46 -16.74 8.90
CA VAL A 736 -25.22 -16.64 7.45
C VAL A 736 -25.67 -15.28 6.92
N ILE A 737 -24.81 -14.62 6.14
CA ILE A 737 -25.15 -13.41 5.38
C ILE A 737 -25.66 -13.82 4.00
N SER A 738 -26.85 -13.36 3.63
CA SER A 738 -27.48 -13.73 2.36
C SER A 738 -27.81 -12.52 1.49
N TRP A 739 -27.52 -12.60 0.19
CA TRP A 739 -27.84 -11.59 -0.81
C TRP A 739 -28.68 -12.15 -1.94
N ILE A 740 -29.67 -11.38 -2.37
CA ILE A 740 -30.48 -11.70 -3.54
C ILE A 740 -29.81 -11.10 -4.77
N VAL A 741 -29.53 -11.92 -5.78
CA VAL A 741 -28.85 -11.51 -7.01
C VAL A 741 -29.70 -11.84 -8.24
N PRO A 742 -29.84 -10.91 -9.19
CA PRO A 742 -30.56 -11.20 -10.44
C PRO A 742 -29.77 -12.23 -11.28
N SER A 743 -30.41 -13.32 -11.68
CA SER A 743 -29.84 -14.29 -12.63
C SER A 743 -30.35 -14.04 -14.05
N SER A 744 -29.54 -14.39 -15.05
CA SER A 744 -29.76 -14.12 -16.48
C SER A 744 -31.01 -14.77 -17.09
N GLU A 745 -31.66 -15.71 -16.37
CA GLU A 745 -32.86 -16.42 -16.82
C GLU A 745 -34.17 -15.88 -16.20
N GLY A 746 -34.15 -14.70 -15.55
CA GLY A 746 -35.33 -14.14 -14.87
C GLY A 746 -35.66 -14.81 -13.53
N LYS A 747 -34.85 -15.79 -13.11
CA LYS A 747 -34.83 -16.32 -11.74
C LYS A 747 -33.94 -15.42 -10.86
N THR A 748 -34.32 -15.23 -9.60
CA THR A 748 -33.44 -14.60 -8.60
C THR A 748 -32.61 -15.68 -7.93
N GLY A 749 -31.28 -15.53 -7.92
CA GLY A 749 -30.37 -16.40 -7.18
C GLY A 749 -30.10 -15.88 -5.77
N LEU A 750 -29.73 -16.79 -4.87
CA LEU A 750 -29.35 -16.49 -3.50
C LEU A 750 -27.87 -16.77 -3.31
N TYR A 751 -27.13 -15.75 -2.93
CA TYR A 751 -25.78 -15.84 -2.42
C TYR A 751 -25.81 -15.97 -0.91
N SER A 752 -25.06 -16.92 -0.36
CA SER A 752 -24.96 -17.15 1.08
C SER A 752 -23.50 -17.30 1.50
N LEU A 753 -23.12 -16.60 2.57
CA LEU A 753 -21.79 -16.61 3.15
C LEU A 753 -21.88 -16.83 4.66
N PRO A 754 -21.39 -17.97 5.18
CA PRO A 754 -21.29 -18.23 6.61
C PRO A 754 -20.43 -17.18 7.32
N VAL A 755 -20.83 -16.78 8.53
CA VAL A 755 -20.06 -15.86 9.38
C VAL A 755 -18.72 -16.49 9.81
N ASP A 756 -18.68 -17.81 9.99
CA ASP A 756 -17.47 -18.56 10.32
C ASP A 756 -16.41 -18.45 9.21
N ASP A 757 -16.83 -18.42 7.94
CA ASP A 757 -15.92 -18.22 6.79
C ASP A 757 -15.34 -16.79 6.78
N ILE A 758 -16.11 -15.79 7.24
CA ILE A 758 -15.64 -14.41 7.40
C ILE A 758 -14.64 -14.34 8.56
N ALA A 759 -14.92 -15.02 9.69
CA ALA A 759 -13.98 -15.08 10.81
C ALA A 759 -12.66 -15.76 10.40
N GLY A 760 -12.72 -16.87 9.67
CA GLY A 760 -11.56 -17.52 9.08
C GLY A 760 -10.80 -16.63 8.10
N TYR A 761 -11.52 -15.86 7.27
CA TYR A 761 -10.90 -14.88 6.37
C TYR A 761 -10.15 -13.78 7.13
N LEU A 762 -10.79 -13.21 8.15
CA LEU A 762 -10.23 -12.12 8.95
C LEU A 762 -9.06 -12.56 9.83
N PHE A 763 -8.97 -13.83 10.20
CA PHE A 763 -7.77 -14.37 10.84
C PHE A 763 -6.51 -14.17 9.98
N TYR A 764 -6.60 -14.41 8.66
CA TYR A 764 -5.45 -14.21 7.76
C TYR A 764 -5.30 -12.76 7.29
N TYR A 765 -6.37 -11.97 7.33
CA TYR A 765 -6.42 -10.58 6.83
C TYR A 765 -7.06 -9.63 7.84
N SER A 766 -6.47 -9.58 9.03
CA SER A 766 -6.93 -8.77 10.17
C SER A 766 -7.09 -7.28 9.82
N GLU A 767 -6.34 -6.77 8.83
CA GLU A 767 -6.40 -5.38 8.36
C GLU A 767 -7.75 -4.97 7.77
N PHE A 768 -8.61 -5.93 7.40
CA PHE A 768 -9.93 -5.65 6.83
C PHE A 768 -11.08 -5.74 7.84
N THR A 769 -10.78 -6.01 9.12
CA THR A 769 -11.81 -6.19 10.17
C THR A 769 -12.81 -5.05 10.21
N ASP A 770 -12.33 -3.81 10.16
CA ASP A 770 -13.18 -2.62 10.21
C ASP A 770 -14.18 -2.54 9.05
N ILE A 771 -13.84 -3.06 7.87
CA ILE A 771 -14.71 -3.04 6.68
C ILE A 771 -15.91 -3.97 6.89
N PHE A 772 -15.68 -5.17 7.42
CA PHE A 772 -16.74 -6.14 7.70
C PHE A 772 -17.62 -5.72 8.88
N VAL A 773 -17.02 -5.19 9.95
CA VAL A 773 -17.75 -4.63 11.10
C VAL A 773 -18.70 -3.53 10.62
N ASN A 774 -18.19 -2.54 9.89
CA ASN A 774 -19.01 -1.43 9.36
C ASN A 774 -20.13 -1.90 8.41
N TYR A 775 -19.91 -3.00 7.68
CA TYR A 775 -20.92 -3.56 6.78
C TYR A 775 -22.06 -4.23 7.56
N ILE A 776 -21.71 -5.06 8.54
CA ILE A 776 -22.68 -5.74 9.41
C ILE A 776 -23.48 -4.72 10.23
N ASP A 777 -22.83 -3.63 10.67
CA ASP A 777 -23.46 -2.50 11.37
C ASP A 777 -24.56 -1.83 10.52
N LYS A 778 -24.32 -1.67 9.21
CA LYS A 778 -25.27 -1.01 8.29
C LYS A 778 -26.44 -1.89 7.88
N GLN A 779 -26.28 -3.22 7.87
CA GLN A 779 -27.35 -4.15 7.49
C GLN A 779 -28.33 -4.48 8.63
N GLY A 780 -28.14 -3.92 9.83
CA GLY A 780 -29.06 -4.13 10.95
C GLY A 780 -28.79 -5.37 11.78
N GLY A 781 -27.54 -5.85 11.80
CA GLY A 781 -27.08 -6.94 12.67
C GLY A 781 -27.61 -8.33 12.30
N LEU A 782 -26.85 -9.37 12.67
CA LEU A 782 -27.34 -10.75 12.70
C LEU A 782 -28.58 -10.80 13.59
N ALA A 783 -29.76 -10.93 13.02
CA ALA A 783 -30.98 -11.18 13.77
C ALA A 783 -30.86 -12.57 14.43
N VAL A 784 -30.30 -12.62 15.63
CA VAL A 784 -30.48 -13.73 16.56
C VAL A 784 -31.90 -13.57 17.11
N SER A 785 -32.85 -14.25 16.49
CA SER A 785 -34.11 -14.61 17.13
C SER A 785 -33.94 -15.95 17.83
#